data_AF-A0A3N9P1C0-F1
#
_entry.id   AF-A0A3N9P1C0-F1
#
_cell.length_a   1.000
_cell.length_b   1.000
_cell.length_c   1.000
_cell.angle_alpha   90.00
_cell.angle_beta   90.00
_cell.angle_gamma   90.00
#
_symmetry.space_group_name_H-M   'P 1'
#
loop_
_entity.id
_entity.type
_entity.pdbx_description
1 polymer ?
#
loop_
_entity_poly.entity_id
_entity_poly.type
_entity_poly.pdbx_seq_one_letter_code
_entity_poly.pdbx_strand_id
1 'polypeptide(L)'
;MNYFADLHIHSYYSRATSSQLNLEHLHSWGQMKGLRVIATGDITHPKWLAEMREKLVESAAGLYRLRDDARTTQREVPDACASDVHFVLSGEVSTIYKKDRVRKVHSVIFLPTFDAVEKLQKTLDRIGNIHSDGRPILGLDTRDLLEITLETDPRAQFIPAHIWTPWFSVFGSKSGFETLEECFEDLTPHIFALETGLSSDPPMNWRLSMLDAYTLVSNSDAHSPAKLAREANLFQTDLTYDALFNALKDKKSDAFWGTIEFFPQEGKYHMDGHRKCHSCTTPAETIKNNGLCPVCGKPAVLGVSYRIEELADRPPGYTPPDAKPFKSLIPLPEVLGEVLDVGPTSKRVEQLYHHLLQELGPELDILMKRSLSDIRSVGGDLVAEAISRMRDGKIEPIPGYDGEFGIIKIFKEGEREKILQQGSLFVRPDSNKVDTPNQATFEKQRRQKVQDVEREYGLNDEQRLAVEHRGTPLIVQAGPGTGKTRTLTHRLASLIETGDAQAHEILAFTFTNKAATEMRSRLEKLSGDDAKRMTIETYHAFGAAFLRQQESFFERDDKFQILSPIDSPVFRNELARASGEKISRSTLEKISFLKAQGHSPESAQEQMGERAKQLSAIFAHYERLLADQNAVDFDDLVNFPVRLLLQCPELRRALQARHPILAVDEFQDINKAQYELFRLLAITARDVCVIGDPDQAIYGFRGASAVYFNQFTHDFPQATSIRLKRNYRSAQSILSASLQMLGRNEEQHLWSAMSPEVKVHIEVSPTDRAEAEFVVHRIEQHLGGTTFFSLDSDRVDARGAAEEYGFSDFAILLRSRRLASPLMEALTRSGIPYQCIDDSASAPQVFAHFIAALLNPRRHNDAELFEEMKNHLSVADVHEFENALKELVEIDLPSIFDWLVKNSKQDEEIRFLKKTKELARAFGDNKDQFLDALMLQKQIDSLERADRVQVLTMHASKGLEFPVVFVIGCEDGIMPHYLPGQPLDVDEERRLLYVAMTRARRHLYLTRAKKRALFGKEQQQDPSRFLTAISAHLLQYEQRQYKRRKDNQLSLF
;
A
#
# COMPACT_ATOMS: atom_id res chain seq x y z
N MET A 1 28.33 8.74 34.78
CA MET A 1 29.02 7.44 34.71
C MET A 1 29.38 7.15 33.26
N ASN A 2 30.54 6.55 32.96
CA ASN A 2 30.96 6.34 31.58
C ASN A 2 30.57 4.94 31.11
N TYR A 3 29.83 4.84 30.00
CA TYR A 3 29.33 3.57 29.47
C TYR A 3 29.11 3.56 27.96
N PHE A 4 29.04 2.35 27.40
CA PHE A 4 28.69 2.09 26.01
C PHE A 4 27.23 1.66 25.89
N ALA A 5 26.55 2.11 24.83
CA ALA A 5 25.17 1.76 24.53
C ALA A 5 24.95 1.46 23.04
N ASP A 6 24.17 0.41 22.75
CA ASP A 6 23.83 -0.03 21.38
C ASP A 6 22.31 0.04 21.22
N LEU A 7 21.81 1.02 20.46
CA LEU A 7 20.43 1.49 20.53
C LEU A 7 19.56 1.02 19.35
N HIS A 8 20.12 0.31 18.37
CA HIS A 8 19.37 -0.29 17.27
C HIS A 8 19.84 -1.72 16.99
N ILE A 9 18.97 -2.67 17.33
CA ILE A 9 19.16 -4.11 17.10
C ILE A 9 17.81 -4.75 16.73
N HIS A 10 17.85 -6.00 16.30
CA HIS A 10 16.66 -6.82 16.06
C HIS A 10 16.51 -7.97 17.06
N SER A 11 15.30 -8.52 17.16
CA SER A 11 14.98 -9.74 17.91
C SER A 11 15.00 -10.98 17.01
N TYR A 12 14.80 -12.15 17.62
CA TYR A 12 14.61 -13.40 16.87
C TYR A 12 13.25 -13.49 16.13
N TYR A 13 12.32 -12.54 16.33
CA TYR A 13 11.10 -12.41 15.53
C TYR A 13 11.29 -11.62 14.24
N SER A 14 12.42 -10.94 14.05
CA SER A 14 12.77 -10.35 12.77
C SER A 14 13.16 -11.40 11.73
N ARG A 15 12.99 -11.07 10.44
CA ARG A 15 13.38 -11.97 9.34
C ARG A 15 14.89 -11.99 9.17
N ALA A 16 15.44 -13.16 8.90
CA ALA A 16 16.87 -13.39 8.65
C ALA A 16 17.82 -13.04 9.82
N THR A 17 17.30 -12.99 11.05
CA THR A 17 18.09 -12.86 12.28
C THR A 17 18.41 -14.23 12.90
N SER A 18 19.35 -14.26 13.85
CA SER A 18 19.66 -15.46 14.64
C SER A 18 18.55 -15.76 15.66
N SER A 19 18.21 -17.04 15.84
CA SER A 19 17.34 -17.49 16.95
C SER A 19 17.93 -17.21 18.35
N GLN A 20 19.22 -16.87 18.42
CA GLN A 20 19.87 -16.41 19.64
C GLN A 20 19.66 -14.91 19.93
N LEU A 21 18.92 -14.13 19.12
CA LEU A 21 18.55 -12.75 19.49
C LEU A 21 17.34 -12.72 20.44
N ASN A 22 17.53 -13.36 21.60
CA ASN A 22 16.65 -13.31 22.77
C ASN A 22 17.34 -12.57 23.92
N LEU A 23 16.56 -12.15 24.93
CA LEU A 23 17.04 -11.29 26.02
C LEU A 23 18.21 -11.90 26.81
N GLU A 24 18.20 -13.21 27.01
CA GLU A 24 19.22 -13.95 27.76
C GLU A 24 20.59 -13.91 27.06
N HIS A 25 20.61 -14.12 25.74
CA HIS A 25 21.85 -14.03 24.96
C HIS A 25 22.29 -12.59 24.74
N LEU A 26 21.35 -11.64 24.55
CA LEU A 26 21.66 -10.21 24.50
C LEU A 26 22.31 -9.73 25.81
N HIS A 27 21.82 -10.21 26.96
CA HIS A 27 22.40 -9.92 28.27
C HIS A 27 23.82 -10.51 28.45
N SER A 28 24.05 -11.76 28.03
CA SER A 28 25.39 -12.38 28.09
C SER A 28 26.39 -11.74 27.12
N TRP A 29 25.98 -11.51 25.86
CA TRP A 29 26.85 -10.84 24.88
C TRP A 29 27.08 -9.37 25.20
N GLY A 30 26.09 -8.67 25.79
CA GLY A 30 26.27 -7.32 26.32
C GLY A 30 27.44 -7.23 27.30
N GLN A 31 27.52 -8.16 28.26
CA GLN A 31 28.62 -8.27 29.22
C GLN A 31 29.96 -8.55 28.53
N MET A 32 30.02 -9.54 27.63
CA MET A 32 31.25 -9.89 26.90
C MET A 32 31.75 -8.75 26.00
N LYS A 33 30.84 -7.98 25.38
CA LYS A 33 31.19 -6.80 24.58
C LYS A 33 31.58 -5.60 25.44
N GLY A 34 30.96 -5.42 26.60
CA GLY A 34 31.15 -4.27 27.50
C GLY A 34 30.05 -3.21 27.40
N LEU A 35 28.89 -3.55 26.81
CA LEU A 35 27.73 -2.69 26.74
C LEU A 35 27.03 -2.61 28.11
N ARG A 36 26.50 -1.43 28.47
CA ARG A 36 25.68 -1.24 29.68
C ARG A 36 24.22 -0.97 29.38
N VAL A 37 23.90 -0.45 28.19
CA VAL A 37 22.53 -0.26 27.72
C VAL A 37 22.40 -0.87 26.33
N ILE A 38 21.37 -1.67 26.09
CA ILE A 38 21.08 -2.30 24.80
C ILE A 38 19.61 -2.08 24.44
N ALA A 39 19.32 -1.81 23.19
CA ALA A 39 17.97 -1.90 22.66
C ALA A 39 17.37 -3.31 22.86
N THR A 40 16.04 -3.40 22.97
CA THR A 40 15.35 -4.70 22.89
C THR A 40 15.13 -5.17 21.46
N GLY A 41 15.03 -4.24 20.52
CA GLY A 41 14.54 -4.51 19.17
C GLY A 41 13.04 -4.81 19.12
N ASP A 42 12.45 -4.64 17.94
CA ASP A 42 11.13 -5.14 17.52
C ASP A 42 9.93 -4.97 18.49
N ILE A 43 9.89 -3.90 19.31
CA ILE A 43 8.77 -3.64 20.26
C ILE A 43 7.37 -3.64 19.64
N THR A 44 7.24 -3.49 18.32
CA THR A 44 5.97 -3.57 17.61
C THR A 44 5.40 -4.99 17.53
N HIS A 45 6.20 -6.04 17.72
CA HIS A 45 5.73 -7.42 17.59
C HIS A 45 5.04 -7.92 18.88
N PRO A 46 3.73 -8.28 18.85
CA PRO A 46 2.98 -8.53 20.08
C PRO A 46 3.44 -9.75 20.91
N LYS A 47 3.99 -10.80 20.28
CA LYS A 47 4.55 -11.94 21.03
C LYS A 47 5.87 -11.57 21.73
N TRP A 48 6.68 -10.73 21.10
CA TRP A 48 7.93 -10.24 21.69
C TRP A 48 7.63 -9.33 22.89
N LEU A 49 6.63 -8.46 22.79
CA LEU A 49 6.15 -7.65 23.91
C LEU A 49 5.71 -8.52 25.10
N ALA A 50 5.00 -9.63 24.87
CA ALA A 50 4.61 -10.56 25.93
C ALA A 50 5.82 -11.19 26.63
N GLU A 51 6.80 -11.69 25.86
CA GLU A 51 8.05 -12.26 26.39
C GLU A 51 8.88 -11.22 27.16
N MET A 52 8.96 -9.98 26.65
CA MET A 52 9.64 -8.88 27.34
C MET A 52 8.97 -8.53 28.67
N ARG A 53 7.63 -8.45 28.71
CA ARG A 53 6.87 -8.22 29.97
C ARG A 53 7.10 -9.35 30.99
N GLU A 54 7.26 -10.58 30.52
CA GLU A 54 7.57 -11.74 31.38
C GLU A 54 8.99 -11.65 31.94
N LYS A 55 10.01 -11.47 31.08
CA LYS A 55 11.43 -11.61 31.45
C LYS A 55 12.11 -10.36 31.98
N LEU A 56 11.57 -9.16 31.72
CA LEU A 56 12.15 -7.90 32.16
C LEU A 56 11.48 -7.35 33.43
N VAL A 57 12.27 -6.62 34.22
CA VAL A 57 11.82 -5.81 35.35
C VAL A 57 12.47 -4.43 35.26
N GLU A 58 11.77 -3.37 35.67
CA GLU A 58 12.36 -2.03 35.69
C GLU A 58 13.55 -1.99 36.66
N SER A 59 14.61 -1.29 36.27
CA SER A 59 15.93 -1.29 36.91
C SER A 59 16.41 0.10 37.30
N ALA A 60 16.02 1.09 36.50
CA ALA A 60 16.12 2.52 36.73
C ALA A 60 15.00 3.17 35.92
N ALA A 61 14.65 4.44 36.18
CA ALA A 61 13.50 5.09 35.56
C ALA A 61 13.50 4.98 34.01
N GLY A 62 12.60 4.15 33.47
CA GLY A 62 12.47 3.86 32.03
C GLY A 62 13.51 2.90 31.43
N LEU A 63 14.38 2.27 32.22
CA LEU A 63 15.33 1.24 31.79
C LEU A 63 15.09 -0.09 32.51
N TYR A 64 15.21 -1.19 31.79
CA TYR A 64 14.86 -2.52 32.25
C TYR A 64 16.09 -3.40 32.50
N ARG A 65 15.97 -4.45 33.30
CA ARG A 65 16.98 -5.52 33.44
C ARG A 65 16.32 -6.88 33.31
N LEU A 66 17.08 -7.88 32.90
CA LEU A 66 16.66 -9.28 32.94
C LEU A 66 16.43 -9.70 34.41
N ARG A 67 15.27 -10.30 34.70
CA ARG A 67 14.96 -10.85 36.03
C ARG A 67 15.97 -11.91 36.45
N ASP A 68 16.15 -12.07 37.76
CA ASP A 68 17.22 -12.87 38.34
C ASP A 68 17.04 -14.39 38.08
N ASP A 69 15.80 -14.85 37.89
CA ASP A 69 15.44 -16.22 37.48
C ASP A 69 15.64 -16.50 35.97
N ALA A 70 15.54 -15.47 35.13
CA ALA A 70 15.75 -15.58 33.68
C ALA A 70 17.24 -15.57 33.25
N ARG A 71 18.18 -15.26 34.15
CA ARG A 71 19.66 -15.20 33.90
C ARG A 71 20.33 -16.57 33.71
N THR A 72 19.68 -17.50 33.02
CA THR A 72 20.11 -18.90 32.88
C THR A 72 21.42 -19.09 32.10
N THR A 73 21.74 -18.18 31.17
CA THR A 73 22.93 -18.15 30.31
C THR A 73 24.18 -17.53 30.97
N GLN A 74 24.09 -17.07 32.22
CA GLN A 74 25.18 -16.32 32.86
C GLN A 74 26.45 -17.16 33.14
N ARG A 75 26.35 -18.50 33.09
CA ARG A 75 27.48 -19.43 33.25
C ARG A 75 28.50 -19.41 32.11
N GLU A 76 28.17 -18.77 30.98
CA GLU A 76 29.03 -18.67 29.79
C GLU A 76 29.81 -17.34 29.74
N VAL A 77 29.51 -16.40 30.64
CA VAL A 77 30.18 -15.09 30.73
C VAL A 77 31.37 -15.20 31.69
N PRO A 78 32.60 -14.82 31.29
CA PRO A 78 33.73 -14.80 32.21
C PRO A 78 33.53 -13.78 33.34
N ASP A 79 33.98 -14.09 34.56
CA ASP A 79 33.83 -13.21 35.74
C ASP A 79 34.39 -11.79 35.50
N ALA A 80 35.47 -11.66 34.74
CA ALA A 80 36.08 -10.38 34.37
C ALA A 80 35.19 -9.51 33.45
N CYS A 81 34.15 -10.08 32.84
CA CYS A 81 33.16 -9.39 32.01
C CYS A 81 31.83 -9.12 32.74
N ALA A 82 31.62 -9.71 33.93
CA ALA A 82 30.34 -9.67 34.63
C ALA A 82 29.91 -8.24 34.97
N SER A 83 28.73 -7.84 34.50
CA SER A 83 28.22 -6.47 34.69
C SER A 83 26.70 -6.37 34.48
N ASP A 84 26.06 -5.39 35.11
CA ASP A 84 24.63 -5.15 34.92
C ASP A 84 24.34 -4.48 33.57
N VAL A 85 23.81 -5.26 32.64
CA VAL A 85 23.28 -4.79 31.36
C VAL A 85 21.82 -4.40 31.50
N HIS A 86 21.50 -3.18 31.08
CA HIS A 86 20.15 -2.62 31.04
C HIS A 86 19.60 -2.64 29.61
N PHE A 87 18.28 -2.69 29.50
CA PHE A 87 17.53 -2.67 28.24
C PHE A 87 16.71 -1.39 28.10
N VAL A 88 16.69 -0.81 26.91
CA VAL A 88 15.75 0.24 26.50
C VAL A 88 14.76 -0.36 25.49
N LEU A 89 13.45 -0.12 25.69
CA LEU A 89 12.43 -0.66 24.79
C LEU A 89 12.50 0.11 23.47
N SER A 90 12.87 -0.57 22.38
CA SER A 90 12.96 0.05 21.05
C SER A 90 12.61 -0.90 19.90
N GLY A 91 12.34 -0.35 18.71
CA GLY A 91 12.13 -1.15 17.50
C GLY A 91 12.10 -0.33 16.23
N GLU A 92 12.56 -0.95 15.14
CA GLU A 92 12.53 -0.39 13.79
C GLU A 92 11.13 -0.48 13.19
N VAL A 93 10.66 0.61 12.56
CA VAL A 93 9.47 0.62 11.71
C VAL A 93 9.87 1.09 10.31
N SER A 94 9.38 0.41 9.28
CA SER A 94 9.59 0.78 7.87
C SER A 94 8.30 1.41 7.32
N THR A 95 8.40 2.63 6.80
CA THR A 95 7.31 3.36 6.14
C THR A 95 7.52 3.34 4.64
N ILE A 96 6.52 2.90 3.88
CA ILE A 96 6.51 2.92 2.41
C ILE A 96 5.22 3.60 1.95
N TYR A 97 5.34 4.76 1.33
CA TYR A 97 4.19 5.62 1.01
C TYR A 97 4.48 6.50 -0.20
N LYS A 98 3.44 7.16 -0.73
CA LYS A 98 3.53 7.99 -1.93
C LYS A 98 3.28 9.46 -1.59
N LYS A 99 4.24 10.32 -1.95
CA LYS A 99 4.19 11.79 -1.74
C LYS A 99 4.35 12.50 -3.10
N ASP A 100 5.57 12.89 -3.44
CA ASP A 100 5.99 13.25 -4.82
C ASP A 100 6.36 11.99 -5.63
N ARG A 101 7.09 11.08 -4.98
CA ARG A 101 7.49 9.75 -5.45
C ARG A 101 7.26 8.73 -4.34
N VAL A 102 7.69 7.48 -4.50
CA VAL A 102 7.51 6.45 -3.45
C VAL A 102 8.63 6.56 -2.43
N ARG A 103 8.30 7.10 -1.26
CA ARG A 103 9.23 7.29 -0.16
C ARG A 103 9.34 6.01 0.66
N LYS A 104 10.55 5.73 1.13
CA LYS A 104 10.88 4.59 2.00
C LYS A 104 11.82 5.07 3.09
N VAL A 105 11.28 5.16 4.30
CA VAL A 105 12.02 5.66 5.47
C VAL A 105 11.92 4.65 6.59
N HIS A 106 13.05 4.44 7.27
CA HIS A 106 13.14 3.57 8.43
C HIS A 106 13.41 4.43 9.65
N SER A 107 12.86 4.03 10.80
CA SER A 107 12.99 4.82 12.03
C SER A 107 12.95 3.90 13.25
N VAL A 108 13.81 4.18 14.22
CA VAL A 108 13.82 3.51 15.51
C VAL A 108 12.99 4.33 16.48
N ILE A 109 11.93 3.71 17.00
CA ILE A 109 11.09 4.28 18.05
C ILE A 109 11.58 3.73 19.39
N PHE A 110 11.71 4.61 20.39
CA PHE A 110 12.04 4.27 21.77
C PHE A 110 10.93 4.71 22.70
N LEU A 111 10.55 3.82 23.63
CA LEU A 111 9.48 4.08 24.59
C LEU A 111 9.94 3.74 26.01
N PRO A 112 9.57 4.54 27.03
CA PRO A 112 10.08 4.35 28.39
C PRO A 112 9.28 3.31 29.19
N THR A 113 8.10 2.90 28.72
CA THR A 113 7.19 1.99 29.45
C THR A 113 6.51 1.01 28.50
N PHE A 114 6.23 -0.20 28.99
CA PHE A 114 5.42 -1.18 28.23
C PHE A 114 4.01 -0.69 27.90
N ASP A 115 3.43 0.18 28.74
CA ASP A 115 2.09 0.73 28.50
C ASP A 115 2.09 1.72 27.33
N ALA A 116 3.18 2.47 27.13
CA ALA A 116 3.40 3.25 25.92
C ALA A 116 3.56 2.34 24.68
N VAL A 117 4.31 1.23 24.80
CA VAL A 117 4.45 0.26 23.71
C VAL A 117 3.09 -0.32 23.30
N GLU A 118 2.21 -0.63 24.25
CA GLU A 118 0.86 -1.11 23.95
C GLU A 118 -0.02 -0.05 23.28
N LYS A 119 0.10 1.23 23.65
CA LYS A 119 -0.60 2.32 22.93
C LYS A 119 -0.11 2.40 21.48
N LEU A 120 1.21 2.34 21.27
CA LEU A 120 1.79 2.34 19.92
C LEU A 120 1.27 1.15 19.11
N GLN A 121 1.36 -0.09 19.64
CA GLN A 121 0.84 -1.27 18.96
C GLN A 121 -0.65 -1.13 18.60
N LYS A 122 -1.51 -0.67 19.52
CA LYS A 122 -2.95 -0.45 19.28
C LYS A 122 -3.23 0.57 18.17
N THR A 123 -2.36 1.57 17.98
CA THR A 123 -2.49 2.53 16.88
C THR A 123 -1.95 1.97 15.56
N LEU A 124 -0.77 1.35 15.58
CA LEU A 124 -0.15 0.80 14.37
C LEU A 124 -0.92 -0.38 13.76
N ASP A 125 -1.51 -1.26 14.59
CA ASP A 125 -2.33 -2.40 14.13
C ASP A 125 -3.58 -1.96 13.34
N ARG A 126 -4.10 -0.76 13.62
CA ARG A 126 -5.19 -0.15 12.84
C ARG A 126 -4.76 0.32 11.45
N ILE A 127 -3.45 0.46 11.23
CA ILE A 127 -2.83 1.03 10.03
C ILE A 127 -2.22 -0.09 9.17
N GLY A 128 -1.42 -0.98 9.74
CA GLY A 128 -0.79 -2.09 9.02
C GLY A 128 -0.50 -3.29 9.92
N ASN A 129 -0.05 -4.39 9.33
CA ASN A 129 0.17 -5.62 10.09
C ASN A 129 1.45 -5.54 10.94
N ILE A 130 1.29 -5.60 12.27
CA ILE A 130 2.40 -5.69 13.24
C ILE A 130 2.64 -7.13 13.76
N HIS A 131 1.79 -8.09 13.38
CA HIS A 131 1.82 -9.48 13.83
C HIS A 131 2.64 -10.44 12.95
N SER A 132 3.16 -9.98 11.81
CA SER A 132 4.01 -10.79 10.93
C SER A 132 5.48 -10.69 11.32
N ASP A 133 6.17 -11.84 11.41
CA ASP A 133 7.63 -11.90 11.63
C ASP A 133 8.39 -11.00 10.63
N GLY A 134 9.32 -10.20 11.15
CA GLY A 134 9.97 -9.07 10.48
C GLY A 134 9.65 -7.72 11.11
N ARG A 135 10.36 -6.67 10.68
CA ARG A 135 9.94 -5.29 10.95
C ARG A 135 8.57 -5.02 10.31
N PRO A 136 7.68 -4.26 10.97
CA PRO A 136 6.42 -3.84 10.37
C PRO A 136 6.69 -2.93 9.17
N ILE A 137 5.92 -3.12 8.11
CA ILE A 137 5.93 -2.28 6.92
C ILE A 137 4.58 -1.58 6.81
N LEU A 138 4.59 -0.27 7.00
CA LEU A 138 3.37 0.54 7.07
C LEU A 138 3.24 1.40 5.82
N GLY A 139 2.02 1.40 5.26
CA GLY A 139 1.60 2.29 4.18
C GLY A 139 1.35 3.72 4.65
N LEU A 140 2.23 4.29 5.48
CA LEU A 140 2.01 5.52 6.25
C LEU A 140 3.15 6.51 5.98
N ASP A 141 2.86 7.82 5.99
CA ASP A 141 3.92 8.84 5.96
C ASP A 141 4.81 8.74 7.22
N THR A 142 6.11 8.99 7.08
CA THR A 142 7.03 8.96 8.21
C THR A 142 6.79 10.13 9.17
N ARG A 143 6.28 11.27 8.67
CA ARG A 143 5.80 12.40 9.49
C ARG A 143 4.63 11.98 10.38
N ASP A 144 3.67 11.22 9.85
CA ASP A 144 2.53 10.70 10.63
C ASP A 144 2.95 9.60 11.62
N LEU A 145 3.97 8.81 11.30
CA LEU A 145 4.55 7.86 12.26
C LEU A 145 5.22 8.59 13.45
N LEU A 146 5.90 9.71 13.18
CA LEU A 146 6.48 10.57 14.22
C LEU A 146 5.38 11.20 15.09
N GLU A 147 4.30 11.72 14.49
CA GLU A 147 3.13 12.24 15.21
C GLU A 147 2.54 11.18 16.16
N ILE A 148 2.21 10.00 15.64
CA ILE A 148 1.71 8.85 16.42
C ILE A 148 2.67 8.48 17.54
N THR A 149 3.99 8.52 17.29
CA THR A 149 4.99 8.20 18.31
C THR A 149 4.92 9.21 19.46
N LEU A 150 4.91 10.52 19.16
CA LEU A 150 4.84 11.59 20.14
C LEU A 150 3.52 11.59 20.94
N GLU A 151 2.41 11.15 20.33
CA GLU A 151 1.12 11.01 21.02
C GLU A 151 1.07 9.86 22.05
N THR A 152 1.94 8.84 21.94
CA THR A 152 1.87 7.66 22.83
C THR A 152 2.34 7.93 24.27
N ASP A 153 3.42 8.70 24.42
CA ASP A 153 4.04 9.08 25.69
C ASP A 153 4.85 10.39 25.49
N PRO A 154 4.76 11.40 26.38
CA PRO A 154 5.54 12.64 26.26
C PRO A 154 7.06 12.45 26.27
N ARG A 155 7.56 11.29 26.70
CA ARG A 155 8.98 10.90 26.68
C ARG A 155 9.31 9.92 25.55
N ALA A 156 8.38 9.61 24.65
CA ALA A 156 8.67 8.85 23.43
C ALA A 156 9.79 9.53 22.63
N GLN A 157 10.70 8.73 22.07
CA GLN A 157 11.79 9.24 21.24
C GLN A 157 11.79 8.54 19.88
N PHE A 158 12.26 9.27 18.87
CA PHE A 158 12.23 8.85 17.48
C PHE A 158 13.56 9.24 16.84
N ILE A 159 14.25 8.27 16.23
CA ILE A 159 15.51 8.48 15.52
C ILE A 159 15.35 7.90 14.12
N PRO A 160 15.53 8.69 13.04
CA PRO A 160 15.62 8.18 11.68
C PRO A 160 16.78 7.18 11.58
N ALA A 161 16.47 5.94 11.17
CA ALA A 161 17.38 4.80 11.16
C ALA A 161 18.19 4.77 9.86
N HIS A 162 19.47 4.39 9.92
CA HIS A 162 20.41 4.27 8.78
C HIS A 162 20.06 5.22 7.62
N ILE A 163 20.17 6.53 7.88
CA ILE A 163 19.72 7.60 6.97
C ILE A 163 20.36 7.50 5.56
N TRP A 164 21.47 6.77 5.46
CA TRP A 164 22.14 6.37 4.23
C TRP A 164 21.93 4.90 3.89
N THR A 165 21.33 4.65 2.74
CA THR A 165 21.45 3.36 2.04
C THR A 165 21.65 3.59 0.55
N PRO A 166 22.07 2.58 -0.23
CA PRO A 166 22.38 2.76 -1.65
C PRO A 166 21.18 3.15 -2.50
N TRP A 167 19.94 3.03 -2.00
CA TRP A 167 18.72 3.28 -2.77
C TRP A 167 17.58 3.94 -1.96
N PHE A 168 17.29 3.42 -0.77
CA PHE A 168 16.04 3.64 -0.03
C PHE A 168 16.32 3.93 1.46
N SER A 169 16.31 5.19 1.83
CA SER A 169 16.29 5.71 3.22
C SER A 169 16.00 7.22 3.16
N VAL A 170 16.11 7.94 4.27
CA VAL A 170 15.96 9.41 4.33
C VAL A 170 16.76 10.09 3.22
N PHE A 171 18.02 9.72 3.00
CA PHE A 171 18.87 10.30 1.96
C PHE A 171 19.29 9.30 0.86
N GLY A 172 18.56 8.19 0.68
CA GLY A 172 18.89 7.16 -0.32
C GLY A 172 18.92 7.66 -1.79
N SER A 173 19.77 7.08 -2.64
CA SER A 173 20.05 7.62 -3.99
C SER A 173 18.89 7.64 -4.99
N LYS A 174 17.78 6.92 -4.72
CA LYS A 174 16.60 6.87 -5.60
C LYS A 174 15.43 7.67 -5.03
N SER A 175 14.97 7.26 -3.85
CA SER A 175 13.78 7.82 -3.21
C SER A 175 14.07 8.70 -1.99
N GLY A 176 15.34 9.04 -1.73
CA GLY A 176 15.73 9.91 -0.64
C GLY A 176 15.29 11.34 -0.86
N PHE A 177 15.08 12.05 0.24
CA PHE A 177 14.89 13.48 0.30
C PHE A 177 16.22 14.20 0.06
N GLU A 178 16.17 15.52 -0.13
CA GLU A 178 17.37 16.37 -0.15
C GLU A 178 17.59 17.01 1.23
N THR A 179 16.55 17.11 2.06
CA THR A 179 16.59 17.68 3.43
C THR A 179 15.73 16.87 4.41
N LEU A 180 15.88 17.11 5.73
CA LEU A 180 15.02 16.49 6.75
C LEU A 180 13.65 17.18 6.83
N GLU A 181 13.61 18.46 6.48
CA GLU A 181 12.43 19.31 6.44
C GLU A 181 11.40 18.82 5.40
N GLU A 182 11.85 18.27 4.26
CA GLU A 182 10.96 17.59 3.29
C GLU A 182 10.37 16.27 3.82
N CYS A 183 11.11 15.62 4.73
CA CYS A 183 10.82 14.28 5.26
C CYS A 183 9.82 14.35 6.43
N PHE A 184 10.06 15.24 7.40
CA PHE A 184 9.28 15.35 8.64
C PHE A 184 8.45 16.63 8.77
N GLU A 185 8.53 17.55 7.79
CA GLU A 185 7.73 18.78 7.70
C GLU A 185 7.70 19.59 9.01
N ASP A 186 6.50 19.88 9.53
CA ASP A 186 6.25 20.62 10.77
C ASP A 186 6.84 19.95 12.02
N LEU A 187 7.07 18.63 11.96
CA LEU A 187 7.61 17.83 13.06
C LEU A 187 9.13 17.64 13.02
N THR A 188 9.83 18.17 12.01
CA THR A 188 11.30 18.18 11.93
C THR A 188 11.99 18.68 13.22
N PRO A 189 11.49 19.72 13.93
CA PRO A 189 12.07 20.16 15.22
C PRO A 189 12.05 19.12 16.36
N HIS A 190 11.33 18.01 16.21
CA HIS A 190 11.34 16.90 17.17
C HIS A 190 12.47 15.89 16.90
N ILE A 191 13.12 15.94 15.74
CA ILE A 191 14.31 15.14 15.43
C ILE A 191 15.53 15.80 16.09
N PHE A 192 16.25 15.03 16.90
CA PHE A 192 17.43 15.51 17.64
C PHE A 192 18.70 14.68 17.36
N ALA A 193 18.53 13.46 16.84
CA ALA A 193 19.61 12.55 16.51
C ALA A 193 19.30 11.79 15.22
N LEU A 194 20.34 11.34 14.54
CA LEU A 194 20.27 10.62 13.27
C LEU A 194 21.21 9.41 13.30
N GLU A 195 20.71 8.24 12.93
CA GLU A 195 21.55 7.05 12.82
C GLU A 195 22.20 6.99 11.43
N THR A 196 23.52 7.01 11.38
CA THR A 196 24.28 7.05 10.11
C THR A 196 24.27 5.72 9.37
N GLY A 197 24.32 4.61 10.12
CA GLY A 197 24.36 3.25 9.61
C GLY A 197 25.70 2.84 8.97
N LEU A 198 25.94 1.53 8.97
CA LEU A 198 27.18 0.79 8.68
C LEU A 198 27.93 1.08 7.36
N SER A 199 27.48 2.02 6.53
CA SER A 199 28.09 2.37 5.23
C SER A 199 28.52 3.84 5.15
N SER A 200 28.36 4.60 6.23
CA SER A 200 28.89 5.96 6.39
C SER A 200 29.43 6.19 7.79
N ASP A 201 30.36 7.12 7.95
CA ASP A 201 30.96 7.51 9.23
C ASP A 201 30.77 9.02 9.52
N PRO A 202 31.11 9.52 10.71
CA PRO A 202 31.00 10.95 11.02
C PRO A 202 31.81 11.85 10.06
N PRO A 203 33.07 11.56 9.66
CA PRO A 203 33.79 12.31 8.63
C PRO A 203 33.05 12.46 7.29
N MET A 204 32.34 11.44 6.83
CA MET A 204 31.50 11.53 5.63
C MET A 204 30.30 12.45 5.86
N ASN A 205 29.64 12.34 7.02
CA ASN A 205 28.43 13.10 7.37
C ASN A 205 28.71 14.58 7.69
N TRP A 206 29.87 14.90 8.28
CA TRP A 206 30.33 16.26 8.58
C TRP A 206 30.46 17.17 7.34
N ARG A 207 30.48 16.56 6.15
CA ARG A 207 30.51 17.26 4.87
C ARG A 207 29.18 17.91 4.46
N LEU A 208 28.11 17.70 5.24
CA LEU A 208 26.76 18.21 4.97
C LEU A 208 26.31 19.13 6.11
N SER A 209 26.30 20.44 5.87
CA SER A 209 25.91 21.43 6.89
C SER A 209 24.50 21.25 7.44
N MET A 210 23.57 20.70 6.65
CA MET A 210 22.21 20.38 7.11
C MET A 210 22.18 19.37 8.27
N LEU A 211 23.24 18.59 8.47
CA LEU A 211 23.31 17.61 9.56
C LEU A 211 23.88 18.20 10.87
N ASP A 212 24.42 19.43 10.85
CA ASP A 212 25.07 20.06 12.01
C ASP A 212 24.13 20.24 13.21
N ALA A 213 22.82 20.35 12.98
CA ALA A 213 21.84 20.55 14.05
C ALA A 213 21.61 19.29 14.91
N TYR A 214 22.01 18.11 14.41
CA TYR A 214 21.63 16.82 14.97
C TYR A 214 22.83 16.07 15.58
N THR A 215 22.55 15.24 16.57
CA THR A 215 23.55 14.31 17.13
C THR A 215 23.63 13.06 16.26
N LEU A 216 24.79 12.82 15.64
CA LEU A 216 25.04 11.58 14.90
C LEU A 216 25.21 10.43 15.90
N VAL A 217 24.42 9.37 15.74
CA VAL A 217 24.49 8.13 16.54
C VAL A 217 24.84 6.94 15.66
N SER A 218 25.52 5.96 16.24
CA SER A 218 26.05 4.79 15.55
C SER A 218 25.62 3.52 16.30
N ASN A 219 25.04 2.54 15.61
CA ASN A 219 24.37 1.40 16.22
C ASN A 219 24.57 0.12 15.40
N SER A 220 24.68 -1.03 16.08
CA SER A 220 25.17 -2.23 15.41
C SER A 220 24.23 -2.84 14.38
N ASP A 221 22.94 -2.53 14.34
CA ASP A 221 21.94 -3.24 13.52
C ASP A 221 22.14 -4.77 13.67
N ALA A 222 22.19 -5.23 14.92
CA ALA A 222 22.61 -6.60 15.22
C ALA A 222 21.55 -7.62 14.75
N HIS A 223 21.95 -8.38 13.72
CA HIS A 223 21.23 -9.57 13.24
C HIS A 223 21.70 -10.88 13.91
N SER A 224 22.69 -10.82 14.81
CA SER A 224 23.09 -11.89 15.72
C SER A 224 23.80 -11.31 16.96
N PRO A 225 23.81 -11.99 18.12
CA PRO A 225 24.39 -11.43 19.35
C PRO A 225 25.89 -11.11 19.22
N ALA A 226 26.63 -11.89 18.43
CA ALA A 226 28.05 -11.67 18.17
C ALA A 226 28.36 -10.35 17.44
N LYS A 227 27.37 -9.76 16.74
CA LYS A 227 27.49 -8.49 16.02
C LYS A 227 27.19 -7.24 16.88
N LEU A 228 26.72 -7.41 18.12
CA LEU A 228 26.55 -6.29 19.05
C LEU A 228 27.86 -5.50 19.19
N ALA A 229 27.74 -4.19 19.40
CA ALA A 229 28.87 -3.27 19.61
C ALA A 229 29.90 -3.16 18.47
N ARG A 230 29.62 -3.67 17.26
CA ARG A 230 30.41 -3.29 16.05
C ARG A 230 30.26 -1.81 15.71
N GLU A 231 29.13 -1.24 16.10
CA GLU A 231 28.87 0.19 16.26
C GLU A 231 28.22 0.39 17.63
N ALA A 232 28.52 1.52 18.30
CA ALA A 232 27.96 1.84 19.61
C ALA A 232 28.13 3.33 19.97
N ASN A 233 27.41 3.78 20.99
CA ASN A 233 27.39 5.15 21.48
C ASN A 233 28.06 5.25 22.86
N LEU A 234 28.80 6.34 23.10
CA LEU A 234 29.53 6.58 24.35
C LEU A 234 28.86 7.68 25.17
N PHE A 235 28.45 7.34 26.39
CA PHE A 235 27.75 8.23 27.30
C PHE A 235 28.53 8.49 28.59
N GLN A 236 28.41 9.70 29.12
CA GLN A 236 28.88 10.14 30.43
C GLN A 236 27.70 10.69 31.26
N THR A 237 26.72 9.82 31.54
CA THR A 237 25.45 10.19 32.21
C THR A 237 25.10 9.25 33.35
N ASP A 238 23.99 9.50 34.03
CA ASP A 238 23.35 8.49 34.86
C ASP A 238 22.63 7.45 34.00
N LEU A 239 22.48 6.23 34.52
CA LEU A 239 21.80 5.12 33.84
C LEU A 239 20.27 5.26 34.00
N THR A 240 19.68 6.25 33.34
CA THR A 240 18.21 6.41 33.23
C THR A 240 17.82 6.74 31.79
N TYR A 241 16.57 6.45 31.42
CA TYR A 241 16.05 6.72 30.09
C TYR A 241 16.15 8.22 29.75
N ASP A 242 15.74 9.08 30.69
CA ASP A 242 15.73 10.52 30.48
C ASP A 242 17.16 11.09 30.39
N ALA A 243 18.13 10.59 31.17
CA ALA A 243 19.52 11.03 31.06
C ALA A 243 20.17 10.60 29.74
N LEU A 244 19.85 9.39 29.24
CA LEU A 244 20.33 8.88 27.95
C LEU A 244 19.88 9.77 26.79
N PHE A 245 18.58 10.08 26.70
CA PHE A 245 18.05 10.85 25.57
C PHE A 245 18.24 12.36 25.70
N ASN A 246 18.31 12.92 26.92
CA ASN A 246 18.68 14.32 27.11
C ASN A 246 20.14 14.58 26.67
N ALA A 247 21.04 13.61 26.82
CA ALA A 247 22.40 13.71 26.31
C ALA A 247 22.48 13.72 24.77
N LEU A 248 21.57 13.03 24.09
CA LEU A 248 21.47 13.09 22.62
C LEU A 248 20.82 14.39 22.13
N LYS A 249 19.90 14.98 22.91
CA LYS A 249 19.24 16.26 22.58
C LYS A 249 20.16 17.46 22.76
N ASP A 250 20.98 17.48 23.82
CA ASP A 250 21.98 18.52 24.01
C ASP A 250 23.32 18.13 23.38
N LYS A 251 23.43 18.32 22.06
CA LYS A 251 24.67 18.09 21.28
C LYS A 251 25.90 18.77 21.89
N LYS A 252 25.73 19.89 22.61
CA LYS A 252 26.84 20.64 23.24
C LYS A 252 27.30 20.04 24.57
N SER A 253 26.52 19.17 25.19
CA SER A 253 26.86 18.53 26.45
C SER A 253 27.90 17.43 26.26
N ASP A 254 28.87 17.34 27.17
CA ASP A 254 29.81 16.21 27.25
C ASP A 254 29.14 14.90 27.73
N ALA A 255 27.85 14.96 28.06
CA ALA A 255 27.01 13.80 28.40
C ALA A 255 26.93 12.75 27.28
N PHE A 256 26.89 13.18 26.02
CA PHE A 256 27.15 12.32 24.87
C PHE A 256 28.58 12.61 24.38
N TRP A 257 29.45 11.61 24.51
CA TRP A 257 30.88 11.78 24.24
C TRP A 257 31.20 11.53 22.76
N GLY A 258 30.59 10.53 22.14
CA GLY A 258 30.92 10.14 20.77
C GLY A 258 30.49 8.72 20.41
N THR A 259 31.06 8.17 19.34
CA THR A 259 30.66 6.88 18.75
C THR A 259 31.85 5.91 18.56
N ILE A 260 31.52 4.62 18.55
CA ILE A 260 32.31 3.55 17.93
C ILE A 260 31.70 3.30 16.56
N GLU A 261 32.52 3.30 15.52
CA GLU A 261 32.11 3.12 14.14
C GLU A 261 32.61 1.78 13.58
N PHE A 262 31.81 1.16 12.73
CA PHE A 262 32.28 0.13 11.82
C PHE A 262 33.07 0.82 10.68
N PHE A 263 34.02 0.12 10.04
CA PHE A 263 34.69 0.70 8.89
C PHE A 263 33.72 0.71 7.69
N PRO A 264 33.26 1.88 7.21
CA PRO A 264 32.21 1.90 6.19
C PRO A 264 32.69 1.27 4.89
N GLN A 265 34.00 1.20 4.65
CA GLN A 265 34.62 0.52 3.51
C GLN A 265 34.31 -0.99 3.46
N GLU A 266 34.04 -1.65 4.57
CA GLU A 266 33.59 -3.05 4.57
C GLU A 266 32.16 -3.21 4.02
N GLY A 267 31.37 -2.12 4.07
CA GLY A 267 30.02 -2.06 3.54
C GLY A 267 29.95 -2.44 2.06
N LYS A 268 29.06 -3.40 1.75
CA LYS A 268 28.78 -3.95 0.41
C LYS A 268 28.57 -2.94 -0.72
N TYR A 269 28.17 -1.74 -0.35
CA TYR A 269 27.74 -0.67 -1.25
C TYR A 269 28.26 0.68 -0.75
N HIS A 270 29.45 0.68 -0.16
CA HIS A 270 30.12 1.89 0.28
C HIS A 270 30.54 2.72 -0.94
N MET A 271 31.32 2.11 -1.83
CA MET A 271 31.81 2.73 -3.06
C MET A 271 30.94 2.39 -4.26
N ASP A 272 31.10 3.18 -5.32
CA ASP A 272 30.51 2.91 -6.61
C ASP A 272 31.21 1.76 -7.30
N GLY A 273 30.45 1.04 -8.13
CA GLY A 273 31.10 0.18 -9.11
C GLY A 273 30.19 -0.74 -9.89
N HIS A 274 30.82 -1.74 -10.48
CA HIS A 274 30.14 -2.75 -11.29
C HIS A 274 30.89 -4.08 -11.17
N ARG A 275 30.33 -4.99 -10.37
CA ARG A 275 30.92 -6.27 -9.97
C ARG A 275 31.37 -7.09 -11.17
N LYS A 276 30.55 -7.15 -12.21
CA LYS A 276 30.80 -7.92 -13.45
C LYS A 276 31.99 -7.41 -14.27
N CYS A 277 32.52 -6.23 -13.94
CA CYS A 277 33.73 -5.68 -14.53
C CYS A 277 34.88 -5.53 -13.52
N HIS A 278 34.70 -5.96 -12.27
CA HIS A 278 35.61 -5.72 -11.13
C HIS A 278 36.07 -4.25 -11.05
N SER A 279 35.14 -3.34 -11.31
CA SER A 279 35.38 -1.90 -11.42
C SER A 279 34.81 -1.23 -10.18
N CYS A 280 35.67 -0.91 -9.21
CA CYS A 280 35.37 -0.01 -8.09
C CYS A 280 35.87 1.39 -8.45
N THR A 281 35.05 2.43 -8.30
CA THR A 281 35.37 3.83 -8.67
C THR A 281 35.01 4.80 -7.57
N THR A 282 35.74 5.92 -7.49
CA THR A 282 35.39 6.99 -6.56
C THR A 282 34.15 7.76 -7.04
N PRO A 283 33.33 8.33 -6.13
CA PRO A 283 32.23 9.23 -6.48
C PRO A 283 32.59 10.28 -7.52
N ALA A 284 33.73 10.96 -7.35
CA ALA A 284 34.20 11.99 -8.27
C ALA A 284 34.53 11.45 -9.67
N GLU A 285 34.91 10.17 -9.82
CA GLU A 285 35.10 9.52 -11.12
C GLU A 285 33.77 9.06 -11.71
N THR A 286 32.89 8.48 -10.90
CA THR A 286 31.54 8.06 -11.30
C THR A 286 30.71 9.25 -11.82
N ILE A 287 30.76 10.39 -11.13
CA ILE A 287 30.15 11.67 -11.56
C ILE A 287 30.74 12.12 -12.91
N LYS A 288 32.07 12.14 -13.06
CA LYS A 288 32.73 12.47 -14.35
C LYS A 288 32.32 11.52 -15.49
N ASN A 289 32.01 10.27 -15.16
CA ASN A 289 31.54 9.26 -16.09
C ASN A 289 30.00 9.24 -16.26
N ASN A 290 29.27 10.21 -15.70
CA ASN A 290 27.80 10.32 -15.74
C ASN A 290 27.07 9.07 -15.18
N GLY A 291 27.57 8.50 -14.08
CA GLY A 291 26.99 7.30 -13.45
C GLY A 291 27.25 6.00 -14.20
N LEU A 292 28.17 5.99 -15.18
CA LEU A 292 28.48 4.82 -15.99
C LEU A 292 29.80 4.15 -15.57
N CYS A 293 29.81 2.82 -15.58
CA CYS A 293 31.01 2.02 -15.38
C CYS A 293 32.06 2.32 -16.49
N PRO A 294 33.29 2.72 -16.15
CA PRO A 294 34.32 3.08 -17.13
C PRO A 294 34.76 1.91 -18.03
N VAL A 295 34.57 0.67 -17.57
CA VAL A 295 34.98 -0.54 -18.30
C VAL A 295 33.98 -0.95 -19.40
N CYS A 296 32.67 -0.78 -19.17
CA CYS A 296 31.64 -1.30 -20.09
C CYS A 296 30.54 -0.31 -20.51
N GLY A 297 30.56 0.92 -20.00
CA GLY A 297 29.60 1.98 -20.36
C GLY A 297 28.15 1.74 -19.92
N LYS A 298 27.88 0.69 -19.14
CA LYS A 298 26.58 0.44 -18.48
C LYS A 298 26.50 1.24 -17.17
N PRO A 299 25.31 1.51 -16.64
CA PRO A 299 25.16 2.12 -15.31
C PRO A 299 25.98 1.37 -14.26
N ALA A 300 26.73 2.12 -13.45
CA ALA A 300 27.33 1.60 -12.22
C ALA A 300 26.25 1.52 -11.13
N VAL A 301 26.43 0.63 -10.17
CA VAL A 301 25.70 0.69 -8.90
C VAL A 301 26.34 1.78 -8.07
N LEU A 302 25.54 2.79 -7.72
CA LEU A 302 25.96 3.93 -6.92
C LEU A 302 25.98 3.52 -5.44
N GLY A 303 27.10 3.80 -4.77
CA GLY A 303 27.28 3.53 -3.35
C GLY A 303 26.79 4.67 -2.46
N VAL A 304 26.82 4.46 -1.15
CA VAL A 304 26.53 5.49 -0.15
C VAL A 304 27.46 6.70 -0.29
N SER A 305 28.75 6.46 -0.61
CA SER A 305 29.71 7.54 -0.84
C SER A 305 29.31 8.49 -1.98
N TYR A 306 28.61 8.01 -3.00
CA TYR A 306 28.18 8.85 -4.12
C TYR A 306 27.09 9.83 -3.71
N ARG A 307 26.07 9.35 -3.00
CA ARG A 307 24.95 10.21 -2.58
C ARG A 307 25.38 11.22 -1.50
N ILE A 308 26.39 10.87 -0.70
CA ILE A 308 27.08 11.82 0.18
C ILE A 308 27.91 12.84 -0.61
N GLU A 309 28.65 12.44 -1.66
CA GLU A 309 29.38 13.39 -2.53
C GLU A 309 28.43 14.36 -3.27
N GLU A 310 27.26 13.87 -3.68
CA GLU A 310 26.24 14.63 -4.40
C GLU A 310 25.55 15.70 -3.53
N LEU A 311 25.37 15.43 -2.23
CA LEU A 311 24.75 16.34 -1.26
C LEU A 311 25.74 17.16 -0.43
N ALA A 312 27.04 16.86 -0.49
CA ALA A 312 28.06 17.54 0.32
C ALA A 312 28.29 19.00 -0.11
N ASP A 313 28.08 19.94 0.81
CA ASP A 313 28.41 21.35 0.64
C ASP A 313 29.84 21.71 1.12
N ARG A 314 30.55 20.74 1.71
CA ARG A 314 31.91 20.90 2.28
C ARG A 314 32.92 19.89 1.71
N PRO A 315 34.21 20.27 1.64
CA PRO A 315 35.25 19.40 1.11
C PRO A 315 35.50 18.16 2.01
N PRO A 316 36.00 17.05 1.45
CA PRO A 316 36.46 15.90 2.22
C PRO A 316 37.49 16.31 3.30
N GLY A 317 37.37 15.73 4.49
CA GLY A 317 38.26 16.02 5.63
C GLY A 317 37.91 17.29 6.42
N TYR A 318 36.78 17.93 6.15
CA TYR A 318 36.24 18.98 7.02
C TYR A 318 35.80 18.41 8.38
N THR A 319 36.07 19.17 9.46
CA THR A 319 35.65 18.83 10.83
C THR A 319 34.91 20.01 11.45
N PRO A 320 33.63 19.88 11.84
CA PRO A 320 32.88 20.91 12.55
C PRO A 320 33.53 21.30 13.88
N PRO A 321 33.42 22.57 14.34
CA PRO A 321 34.00 23.01 15.62
C PRO A 321 33.45 22.28 16.85
N ASP A 322 32.23 21.74 16.76
CA ASP A 322 31.52 20.99 17.80
C ASP A 322 31.43 19.48 17.48
N ALA A 323 32.26 18.99 16.57
CA ALA A 323 32.31 17.58 16.20
C ALA A 323 32.65 16.68 17.39
N LYS A 324 31.79 15.68 17.65
CA LYS A 324 32.05 14.65 18.65
C LYS A 324 33.14 13.68 18.15
N PRO A 325 34.07 13.23 19.02
CA PRO A 325 35.03 12.20 18.65
C PRO A 325 34.35 10.89 18.25
N PHE A 326 34.99 10.14 17.37
CA PHE A 326 34.58 8.78 17.02
C PHE A 326 35.79 7.84 17.03
N LYS A 327 35.55 6.52 17.05
CA LYS A 327 36.57 5.48 16.97
C LYS A 327 36.12 4.35 16.07
N SER A 328 36.72 4.25 14.88
CA SER A 328 36.54 3.09 14.01
C SER A 328 37.29 1.87 14.58
N LEU A 329 36.58 0.76 14.80
CA LEU A 329 37.14 -0.46 15.40
C LEU A 329 36.86 -1.68 14.51
N ILE A 330 37.81 -2.62 14.52
CA ILE A 330 37.63 -3.97 13.97
C ILE A 330 37.21 -4.87 15.13
N PRO A 331 36.12 -5.64 15.03
CA PRO A 331 35.72 -6.62 16.04
C PRO A 331 36.86 -7.55 16.44
N LEU A 332 37.02 -7.85 17.74
CA LEU A 332 38.16 -8.63 18.23
C LEU A 332 38.29 -10.01 17.55
N PRO A 333 37.21 -10.78 17.27
CA PRO A 333 37.33 -12.03 16.51
C PRO A 333 37.96 -11.87 15.12
N GLU A 334 37.77 -10.73 14.45
CA GLU A 334 38.33 -10.44 13.13
C GLU A 334 39.81 -10.07 13.23
N VAL A 335 40.18 -9.23 14.21
CA VAL A 335 41.59 -8.96 14.57
C VAL A 335 42.35 -10.26 14.87
N LEU A 336 41.75 -11.15 15.66
CA LEU A 336 42.34 -12.44 16.01
C LEU A 336 42.40 -13.40 14.82
N GLY A 337 41.42 -13.37 13.92
CA GLY A 337 41.43 -14.13 12.67
C GLY A 337 42.63 -13.77 11.79
N GLU A 338 42.88 -12.47 11.59
CA GLU A 338 44.02 -11.99 10.82
C GLU A 338 45.37 -12.33 11.49
N VAL A 339 45.47 -12.18 12.82
CA VAL A 339 46.66 -12.58 13.59
C VAL A 339 46.95 -14.08 13.49
N LEU A 340 45.93 -14.93 13.38
CA LEU A 340 46.05 -16.40 13.39
C LEU A 340 46.03 -17.07 12.00
N ASP A 341 45.84 -16.33 10.90
CA ASP A 341 45.64 -16.82 9.51
C ASP A 341 44.37 -17.66 9.30
N VAL A 342 43.31 -17.38 10.03
CA VAL A 342 42.09 -18.20 10.03
C VAL A 342 40.84 -17.34 10.07
N GLY A 343 39.71 -17.90 9.66
CA GLY A 343 38.44 -17.19 9.76
C GLY A 343 38.10 -16.80 11.21
N PRO A 344 37.40 -15.66 11.42
CA PRO A 344 37.03 -15.15 12.76
C PRO A 344 36.12 -16.10 13.54
N THR A 345 35.45 -17.04 12.86
CA THR A 345 34.59 -18.08 13.45
C THR A 345 35.32 -19.40 13.70
N SER A 346 36.65 -19.44 13.59
CA SER A 346 37.41 -20.67 13.85
C SER A 346 37.55 -20.95 15.35
N LYS A 347 37.57 -22.24 15.72
CA LYS A 347 37.75 -22.66 17.13
C LYS A 347 39.03 -22.10 17.79
N ARG A 348 40.08 -21.81 17.02
CA ARG A 348 41.31 -21.18 17.51
C ARG A 348 41.10 -19.71 17.90
N VAL A 349 40.32 -18.98 17.10
CA VAL A 349 39.92 -17.60 17.41
C VAL A 349 38.97 -17.60 18.61
N GLU A 350 37.96 -18.46 18.62
CA GLU A 350 36.99 -18.59 19.72
C GLU A 350 37.69 -18.87 21.07
N GLN A 351 38.62 -19.83 21.11
CA GLN A 351 39.41 -20.13 22.31
C GLN A 351 40.26 -18.94 22.78
N LEU A 352 40.95 -18.25 21.87
CA LEU A 352 41.79 -17.10 22.21
C LEU A 352 40.95 -15.88 22.62
N TYR A 353 39.80 -15.67 21.98
CA TYR A 353 38.82 -14.64 22.33
C TYR A 353 38.29 -14.83 23.76
N HIS A 354 37.82 -16.04 24.11
CA HIS A 354 37.37 -16.32 25.47
C HIS A 354 38.50 -16.21 26.51
N HIS A 355 39.72 -16.64 26.18
CA HIS A 355 40.87 -16.46 27.08
C HIS A 355 41.20 -14.98 27.32
N LEU A 356 41.20 -14.15 26.28
CA LEU A 356 41.41 -12.71 26.40
C LEU A 356 40.29 -12.05 27.23
N LEU A 357 39.02 -12.42 27.03
CA LEU A 357 37.91 -11.93 27.84
C LEU A 357 38.03 -12.32 29.32
N GLN A 358 38.53 -13.53 29.60
CA GLN A 358 38.70 -14.04 30.95
C GLN A 358 39.80 -13.28 31.74
N GLU A 359 40.93 -13.00 31.10
CA GLU A 359 42.07 -12.34 31.76
C GLU A 359 42.01 -10.80 31.72
N LEU A 360 41.46 -10.23 30.64
CA LEU A 360 41.49 -8.78 30.38
C LEU A 360 40.11 -8.10 30.48
N GLY A 361 39.01 -8.84 30.59
CA GLY A 361 37.64 -8.29 30.65
C GLY A 361 37.04 -7.99 29.26
N PRO A 362 35.99 -7.15 29.16
CA PRO A 362 35.17 -7.05 27.96
C PRO A 362 35.89 -6.61 26.68
N GLU A 363 35.31 -6.98 25.52
CA GLU A 363 35.88 -6.74 24.18
C GLU A 363 36.23 -5.27 23.94
N LEU A 364 35.29 -4.33 24.18
CA LEU A 364 35.55 -2.89 23.98
C LEU A 364 36.64 -2.36 24.92
N ASP A 365 36.78 -2.93 26.12
CA ASP A 365 37.84 -2.55 27.05
C ASP A 365 39.20 -3.06 26.57
N ILE A 366 39.28 -4.26 26.00
CA ILE A 366 40.48 -4.78 25.32
C ILE A 366 40.83 -3.91 24.11
N LEU A 367 39.87 -3.65 23.22
CA LEU A 367 40.09 -2.91 21.98
C LEU A 367 40.47 -1.43 22.23
N MET A 368 39.93 -0.78 23.27
CA MET A 368 40.10 0.66 23.48
C MET A 368 40.93 1.06 24.70
N LYS A 369 40.78 0.38 25.86
CA LYS A 369 41.23 0.89 27.17
C LYS A 369 42.46 0.19 27.73
N ARG A 370 42.58 -1.14 27.55
CA ARG A 370 43.69 -1.94 28.11
C ARG A 370 45.04 -1.51 27.54
N SER A 371 46.09 -1.60 28.35
CA SER A 371 47.43 -1.22 27.90
C SER A 371 47.99 -2.28 26.93
N LEU A 372 48.83 -1.85 26.00
CA LEU A 372 49.47 -2.78 25.06
C LEU A 372 50.39 -3.79 25.76
N SER A 373 50.88 -3.47 26.97
CA SER A 373 51.62 -4.40 27.83
C SER A 373 50.75 -5.53 28.39
N ASP A 374 49.53 -5.22 28.85
CA ASP A 374 48.60 -6.25 29.37
C ASP A 374 48.11 -7.15 28.23
N ILE A 375 47.81 -6.55 27.07
CA ILE A 375 47.41 -7.29 25.87
C ILE A 375 48.56 -8.21 25.41
N ARG A 376 49.80 -7.72 25.42
CA ARG A 376 51.00 -8.51 25.06
C ARG A 376 51.21 -9.68 26.03
N SER A 377 50.98 -9.52 27.33
CA SER A 377 51.24 -10.58 28.31
C SER A 377 50.26 -11.76 28.20
N VAL A 378 49.04 -11.53 27.70
CA VAL A 378 48.01 -12.58 27.52
C VAL A 378 47.90 -13.04 26.05
N GLY A 379 47.76 -12.11 25.11
CA GLY A 379 47.55 -12.39 23.68
C GLY A 379 48.82 -12.52 22.84
N GLY A 380 49.99 -12.17 23.40
CA GLY A 380 51.26 -12.15 22.69
C GLY A 380 51.48 -10.93 21.80
N ASP A 381 52.69 -10.82 21.24
CA ASP A 381 53.15 -9.64 20.51
C ASP A 381 52.30 -9.29 19.29
N LEU A 382 51.85 -10.28 18.50
CA LEU A 382 51.06 -10.01 17.30
C LEU A 382 49.67 -9.45 17.61
N VAL A 383 49.02 -9.88 18.69
CA VAL A 383 47.71 -9.33 19.11
C VAL A 383 47.87 -7.90 19.61
N ALA A 384 48.91 -7.63 20.40
CA ALA A 384 49.23 -6.27 20.86
C ALA A 384 49.59 -5.33 19.70
N GLU A 385 50.38 -5.78 18.73
CA GLU A 385 50.71 -5.02 17.52
C GLU A 385 49.48 -4.77 16.65
N ALA A 386 48.62 -5.77 16.43
CA ALA A 386 47.39 -5.62 15.65
C ALA A 386 46.44 -4.58 16.27
N ILE A 387 46.22 -4.65 17.58
CA ILE A 387 45.41 -3.67 18.31
C ILE A 387 46.08 -2.29 18.31
N SER A 388 47.42 -2.21 18.41
CA SER A 388 48.13 -0.93 18.28
C SER A 388 47.93 -0.29 16.90
N ARG A 389 48.04 -1.08 15.83
CA ARG A 389 47.83 -0.61 14.45
C ARG A 389 46.41 -0.12 14.23
N MET A 390 45.41 -0.87 14.69
CA MET A 390 44.00 -0.49 14.64
C MET A 390 43.77 0.83 15.40
N ARG A 391 44.27 0.96 16.65
CA ARG A 391 44.16 2.19 17.45
C ARG A 391 44.84 3.41 16.81
N ASP A 392 45.94 3.18 16.08
CA ASP A 392 46.68 4.21 15.35
C ASP A 392 46.11 4.51 13.94
N GLY A 393 45.07 3.79 13.48
CA GLY A 393 44.54 3.91 12.12
C GLY A 393 45.47 3.38 11.01
N LYS A 394 46.47 2.56 11.36
CA LYS A 394 47.47 1.98 10.44
C LYS A 394 46.93 0.70 9.78
N ILE A 395 45.87 0.86 9.00
CA ILE A 395 45.17 -0.21 8.28
C ILE A 395 45.16 0.04 6.76
N GLU A 396 44.91 -0.99 5.97
CA GLU A 396 44.76 -0.91 4.51
C GLU A 396 43.35 -1.37 4.11
N PRO A 397 42.40 -0.43 3.88
CA PRO A 397 41.03 -0.76 3.49
C PRO A 397 40.91 -1.07 1.99
N ILE A 398 40.27 -2.20 1.67
CA ILE A 398 39.81 -2.54 0.31
C ILE A 398 38.29 -2.35 0.31
N PRO A 399 37.73 -1.34 -0.36
CA PRO A 399 36.32 -1.00 -0.21
C PRO A 399 35.37 -1.94 -0.97
N GLY A 400 34.21 -2.21 -0.36
CA GLY A 400 33.10 -2.92 -0.95
C GLY A 400 32.29 -2.06 -1.94
N TYR A 401 31.79 -2.70 -2.98
CA TYR A 401 31.05 -2.08 -4.08
C TYR A 401 30.14 -3.13 -4.75
N ASP A 402 29.01 -2.69 -5.35
CA ASP A 402 28.05 -3.54 -6.07
C ASP A 402 27.76 -4.90 -5.38
N GLY A 403 27.58 -4.87 -4.06
CA GLY A 403 27.20 -6.01 -3.23
C GLY A 403 28.35 -6.95 -2.80
N GLU A 404 29.59 -6.66 -3.17
CA GLU A 404 30.79 -7.32 -2.61
C GLU A 404 31.18 -6.61 -1.31
N PHE A 405 31.36 -7.36 -0.21
CA PHE A 405 31.90 -6.81 1.04
C PHE A 405 33.34 -6.32 0.82
N GLY A 406 33.70 -5.21 1.47
CA GLY A 406 35.09 -4.79 1.59
C GLY A 406 35.86 -5.64 2.59
N ILE A 407 37.16 -5.36 2.71
CA ILE A 407 38.08 -6.06 3.62
C ILE A 407 39.03 -5.02 4.21
N ILE A 408 39.11 -4.96 5.55
CA ILE A 408 40.18 -4.24 6.24
C ILE A 408 41.35 -5.20 6.48
N LYS A 409 42.57 -4.76 6.16
CA LYS A 409 43.81 -5.48 6.50
C LYS A 409 44.61 -4.67 7.52
N ILE A 410 45.02 -5.30 8.61
CA ILE A 410 45.89 -4.74 9.64
C ILE A 410 47.38 -4.96 9.28
N PHE A 411 47.69 -6.03 8.56
CA PHE A 411 49.04 -6.39 8.11
C PHE A 411 49.15 -6.41 6.58
N LYS A 412 50.29 -5.92 6.06
CA LYS A 412 50.61 -6.05 4.64
C LYS A 412 51.12 -7.46 4.31
N GLU A 413 51.02 -7.85 3.04
CA GLU A 413 51.50 -9.16 2.59
C GLU A 413 52.98 -9.38 2.95
N GLY A 414 53.25 -10.52 3.62
CA GLY A 414 54.58 -10.87 4.13
C GLY A 414 55.12 -9.97 5.26
N GLU A 415 54.32 -9.08 5.85
CA GLU A 415 54.73 -8.26 6.99
C GLU A 415 54.63 -9.02 8.32
N ARG A 416 53.52 -9.75 8.52
CA ARG A 416 53.31 -10.64 9.67
C ARG A 416 54.41 -11.71 9.79
N GLU A 417 54.83 -12.28 8.65
CA GLU A 417 55.95 -13.21 8.58
C GLU A 417 57.28 -12.58 9.03
N LYS A 418 57.53 -11.31 8.69
CA LYS A 418 58.74 -10.58 9.12
C LYS A 418 58.72 -10.31 10.63
N ILE A 419 57.56 -10.02 11.23
CA ILE A 419 57.44 -9.82 12.68
C ILE A 419 57.71 -11.16 13.40
N LEU A 420 57.15 -12.27 12.91
CA LEU A 420 57.45 -13.61 13.40
C LEU A 420 58.93 -14.00 13.23
N GLN A 421 59.57 -13.60 12.12
CA GLN A 421 61.00 -13.82 11.84
C GLN A 421 61.93 -12.87 12.61
N GLN A 422 61.47 -11.70 13.07
CA GLN A 422 62.25 -10.85 14.00
C GLN A 422 62.36 -11.48 15.39
N GLY A 423 61.44 -12.37 15.76
CA GLY A 423 61.59 -13.27 16.91
C GLY A 423 62.38 -14.57 16.62
N SER A 424 62.74 -14.85 15.35
CA SER A 424 63.39 -16.11 14.95
C SER A 424 64.30 -15.94 13.72
N LEU A 425 65.60 -15.81 13.98
CA LEU A 425 66.66 -15.70 12.97
C LEU A 425 66.78 -16.96 12.09
N PHE A 426 66.49 -16.81 10.77
CA PHE A 426 67.26 -17.28 9.59
C PHE A 426 66.47 -17.86 8.38
N VAL A 427 66.81 -17.31 7.20
CA VAL A 427 66.83 -17.89 5.82
C VAL A 427 65.52 -18.03 4.99
N ARG A 428 65.52 -17.30 3.86
CA ARG A 428 64.78 -17.47 2.58
C ARG A 428 65.70 -18.17 1.54
N PRO A 429 65.25 -18.83 0.44
CA PRO A 429 64.61 -18.16 -0.73
C PRO A 429 63.71 -19.10 -1.63
N ASP A 430 63.10 -18.77 -2.79
CA ASP A 430 62.61 -17.51 -3.39
C ASP A 430 61.50 -17.73 -4.48
N SER A 431 60.92 -16.61 -4.94
CA SER A 431 60.37 -16.30 -6.29
C SER A 431 59.49 -17.28 -7.11
N ASN A 432 58.35 -16.78 -7.60
CA ASN A 432 58.19 -16.43 -9.04
C ASN A 432 57.01 -15.48 -9.36
N LYS A 433 57.10 -14.79 -10.51
CA LYS A 433 56.17 -13.74 -11.04
C LYS A 433 55.17 -14.29 -12.09
N VAL A 434 54.46 -13.36 -12.78
CA VAL A 434 53.82 -13.43 -14.13
C VAL A 434 52.30 -13.65 -14.11
N ASP A 435 51.43 -12.92 -14.83
CA ASP A 435 51.50 -11.63 -15.57
C ASP A 435 50.07 -11.08 -15.83
N THR A 436 49.95 -9.80 -16.24
CA THR A 436 48.70 -9.18 -16.73
C THR A 436 48.56 -9.22 -18.26
N PRO A 437 47.35 -9.51 -18.77
CA PRO A 437 46.82 -8.89 -20.00
C PRO A 437 45.32 -8.53 -19.85
N ASN A 438 44.68 -7.67 -20.67
CA ASN A 438 45.09 -6.99 -21.91
C ASN A 438 44.26 -5.71 -22.10
N GLN A 439 44.80 -4.70 -22.79
CA GLN A 439 44.02 -3.56 -23.30
C GLN A 439 43.36 -3.91 -24.65
N ALA A 440 42.10 -3.51 -24.87
CA ALA A 440 41.43 -3.65 -26.16
C ALA A 440 40.60 -2.40 -26.48
N THR A 441 41.07 -1.59 -27.44
CA THR A 441 40.37 -0.44 -28.00
C THR A 441 39.23 -0.87 -28.93
N PHE A 442 38.02 -0.32 -28.72
CA PHE A 442 36.92 -0.41 -29.68
C PHE A 442 36.24 0.94 -29.92
N GLU A 443 35.86 1.19 -31.18
CA GLU A 443 35.46 2.50 -31.66
C GLU A 443 33.98 2.83 -31.43
N LYS A 444 33.69 4.14 -31.42
CA LYS A 444 32.37 4.72 -31.14
C LYS A 444 31.38 4.46 -32.28
N GLN A 445 30.19 3.96 -31.94
CA GLN A 445 28.96 4.33 -32.65
C GLN A 445 27.95 4.96 -31.70
N ARG A 446 27.66 6.25 -31.93
CA ARG A 446 26.63 7.00 -31.19
C ARG A 446 25.25 6.46 -31.53
N ARG A 447 24.46 6.11 -30.52
CA ARG A 447 22.99 6.11 -30.60
C ARG A 447 22.45 7.18 -29.66
N GLN A 448 21.55 8.02 -30.17
CA GLN A 448 20.93 9.10 -29.39
C GLN A 448 19.96 8.50 -28.36
N LYS A 449 19.99 9.02 -27.13
CA LYS A 449 18.93 8.78 -26.14
C LYS A 449 17.68 9.55 -26.57
N VAL A 450 16.53 8.87 -26.58
CA VAL A 450 15.22 9.52 -26.57
C VAL A 450 14.95 9.96 -25.12
N GLN A 451 14.60 11.24 -24.93
CA GLN A 451 14.07 11.74 -23.66
C GLN A 451 12.54 11.68 -23.73
N ASP A 452 11.93 10.76 -22.99
CA ASP A 452 10.50 10.86 -22.69
C ASP A 452 10.33 11.80 -21.50
N VAL A 453 9.98 13.04 -21.81
CA VAL A 453 9.43 14.01 -20.86
C VAL A 453 7.92 13.88 -20.92
N GLU A 454 7.27 13.56 -19.79
CA GLU A 454 5.81 13.58 -19.69
C GLU A 454 5.31 15.01 -19.98
N ARG A 455 4.80 15.22 -21.21
CA ARG A 455 4.13 16.45 -21.60
C ARG A 455 2.64 16.32 -21.35
N GLU A 456 2.08 17.34 -20.71
CA GLU A 456 0.65 17.47 -20.48
C GLU A 456 -0.07 17.72 -21.83
N TYR A 457 -0.58 16.66 -22.45
CA TYR A 457 -1.25 16.76 -23.74
C TYR A 457 -2.64 17.40 -23.60
N GLY A 458 -2.89 18.44 -24.40
CA GLY A 458 -4.22 19.02 -24.64
C GLY A 458 -5.17 18.03 -25.34
N LEU A 459 -6.37 18.50 -25.72
CA LEU A 459 -7.33 17.68 -26.47
C LEU A 459 -6.75 17.26 -27.83
N ASN A 460 -6.82 15.97 -28.14
CA ASN A 460 -6.51 15.45 -29.48
C ASN A 460 -7.60 15.80 -30.49
N ASP A 461 -7.37 15.50 -31.77
CA ASP A 461 -8.28 15.92 -32.83
C ASP A 461 -9.65 15.22 -32.74
N GLU A 462 -9.72 13.93 -32.36
CA GLU A 462 -11.03 13.26 -32.17
C GLU A 462 -11.83 13.82 -30.98
N GLN A 463 -11.15 14.17 -29.88
CA GLN A 463 -11.73 14.82 -28.72
C GLN A 463 -12.17 16.25 -29.05
N ARG A 464 -11.34 17.01 -29.78
CA ARG A 464 -11.64 18.37 -30.22
C ARG A 464 -12.87 18.38 -31.12
N LEU A 465 -12.95 17.45 -32.09
CA LEU A 465 -14.14 17.28 -32.93
C LEU A 465 -15.41 17.04 -32.10
N ALA A 466 -15.36 16.25 -31.03
CA ALA A 466 -16.52 16.01 -30.14
C ALA A 466 -16.87 17.23 -29.25
N VAL A 467 -15.89 18.03 -28.84
CA VAL A 467 -16.09 19.26 -28.04
C VAL A 467 -16.64 20.41 -28.89
N GLU A 468 -16.14 20.57 -30.12
CA GLU A 468 -16.51 21.65 -31.05
C GLU A 468 -17.79 21.33 -31.85
N HIS A 469 -18.25 20.08 -31.90
CA HIS A 469 -19.47 19.72 -32.62
C HIS A 469 -20.70 20.47 -32.09
N ARG A 470 -21.44 21.16 -32.97
CA ARG A 470 -22.71 21.85 -32.67
C ARG A 470 -23.91 21.23 -33.41
N GLY A 471 -23.73 20.06 -34.01
CA GLY A 471 -24.86 19.24 -34.47
C GLY A 471 -25.50 18.48 -33.31
N THR A 472 -26.77 18.11 -33.47
CA THR A 472 -27.53 17.38 -32.46
C THR A 472 -28.43 16.31 -33.12
N PRO A 473 -28.54 15.11 -32.54
CA PRO A 473 -27.76 14.59 -31.42
C PRO A 473 -26.32 14.16 -31.78
N LEU A 474 -25.51 13.92 -30.74
CA LEU A 474 -24.14 13.42 -30.82
C LEU A 474 -24.00 12.13 -30.00
N ILE A 475 -23.39 11.10 -30.60
CA ILE A 475 -22.95 9.89 -29.91
C ILE A 475 -21.43 9.72 -30.01
N VAL A 476 -20.77 9.63 -28.87
CA VAL A 476 -19.32 9.47 -28.77
C VAL A 476 -18.99 8.06 -28.30
N GLN A 477 -18.44 7.25 -29.20
CA GLN A 477 -17.92 5.91 -28.90
C GLN A 477 -16.47 6.02 -28.43
N ALA A 478 -16.21 5.69 -27.17
CA ALA A 478 -14.95 6.05 -26.51
C ALA A 478 -14.46 4.93 -25.59
N GLY A 479 -13.46 4.17 -26.07
CA GLY A 479 -12.91 3.02 -25.36
C GLY A 479 -12.23 3.35 -24.01
N PRO A 480 -11.76 2.35 -23.26
CA PRO A 480 -11.03 2.58 -22.01
C PRO A 480 -9.82 3.47 -22.25
N GLY A 481 -9.53 4.38 -21.32
CA GLY A 481 -8.37 5.27 -21.40
C GLY A 481 -8.37 6.29 -22.54
N THR A 482 -9.48 6.47 -23.28
CA THR A 482 -9.58 7.46 -24.39
C THR A 482 -9.97 8.87 -23.95
N GLY A 483 -10.26 9.08 -22.65
CA GLY A 483 -10.63 10.37 -22.09
C GLY A 483 -12.12 10.73 -22.18
N LYS A 484 -13.02 9.75 -22.01
CA LYS A 484 -14.50 9.92 -21.96
C LYS A 484 -14.94 11.17 -21.19
N THR A 485 -14.82 11.14 -19.87
CA THR A 485 -15.25 12.21 -18.97
C THR A 485 -14.52 13.53 -19.25
N ARG A 486 -13.24 13.51 -19.69
CA ARG A 486 -12.51 14.73 -20.12
C ARG A 486 -13.19 15.36 -21.33
N THR A 487 -13.55 14.56 -22.33
CA THR A 487 -14.22 15.03 -23.56
C THR A 487 -15.59 15.62 -23.21
N LEU A 488 -16.36 14.96 -22.35
CA LEU A 488 -17.68 15.44 -21.94
C LEU A 488 -17.61 16.74 -21.11
N THR A 489 -16.68 16.83 -20.15
CA THR A 489 -16.53 18.06 -19.34
C THR A 489 -16.04 19.24 -20.18
N HIS A 490 -15.09 19.04 -21.10
CA HIS A 490 -14.67 20.11 -22.01
C HIS A 490 -15.79 20.52 -22.99
N ARG A 491 -16.67 19.60 -23.42
CA ARG A 491 -17.86 19.94 -24.22
C ARG A 491 -18.82 20.84 -23.45
N LEU A 492 -19.17 20.46 -22.22
CA LEU A 492 -20.10 21.23 -21.39
C LEU A 492 -19.54 22.62 -21.03
N ALA A 493 -18.25 22.71 -20.70
CA ALA A 493 -17.57 23.99 -20.52
C ALA A 493 -17.60 24.84 -21.80
N SER A 494 -17.26 24.24 -22.96
CA SER A 494 -17.27 24.93 -24.24
C SER A 494 -18.64 25.49 -24.62
N LEU A 495 -19.74 24.78 -24.35
CA LEU A 495 -21.10 25.28 -24.64
C LEU A 495 -21.47 26.53 -23.82
N ILE A 496 -20.93 26.68 -22.61
CA ILE A 496 -21.10 27.89 -21.79
C ILE A 496 -20.17 29.01 -22.29
N GLU A 497 -18.90 28.69 -22.55
CA GLU A 497 -17.89 29.64 -23.04
C GLU A 497 -18.29 30.28 -24.39
N THR A 498 -18.92 29.51 -25.29
CA THR A 498 -19.42 30.02 -26.58
C THR A 498 -20.82 30.65 -26.50
N GLY A 499 -21.50 30.56 -25.35
CA GLY A 499 -22.84 31.11 -25.15
C GLY A 499 -23.99 30.28 -25.75
N ASP A 500 -23.73 29.04 -26.19
CA ASP A 500 -24.73 28.12 -26.74
C ASP A 500 -25.67 27.53 -25.66
N ALA A 501 -25.21 27.55 -24.39
CA ALA A 501 -25.95 27.09 -23.21
C ALA A 501 -25.73 28.03 -22.02
N GLN A 502 -26.77 28.25 -21.22
CA GLN A 502 -26.63 28.76 -19.86
C GLN A 502 -26.41 27.60 -18.89
N ALA A 503 -25.60 27.79 -17.84
CA ALA A 503 -25.22 26.69 -16.94
C ALA A 503 -26.41 25.93 -16.32
N HIS A 504 -27.52 26.63 -16.02
CA HIS A 504 -28.74 26.03 -15.46
C HIS A 504 -29.60 25.26 -16.47
N GLU A 505 -29.33 25.40 -17.78
CA GLU A 505 -30.00 24.63 -18.85
C GLU A 505 -29.43 23.22 -19.01
N ILE A 506 -28.29 22.93 -18.35
CA ILE A 506 -27.53 21.69 -18.52
C ILE A 506 -27.96 20.65 -17.49
N LEU A 507 -28.33 19.46 -18.00
CA LEU A 507 -28.54 18.23 -17.23
C LEU A 507 -27.58 17.14 -17.72
N ALA A 508 -26.68 16.71 -16.84
CA ALA A 508 -25.72 15.65 -17.10
C ALA A 508 -26.00 14.44 -16.21
N PHE A 509 -26.36 13.31 -16.83
CA PHE A 509 -26.54 12.03 -16.16
C PHE A 509 -25.23 11.26 -16.05
N THR A 510 -25.00 10.66 -14.89
CA THR A 510 -23.89 9.74 -14.62
C THR A 510 -24.39 8.45 -13.97
N PHE A 511 -23.61 7.36 -14.07
CA PHE A 511 -23.99 6.07 -13.48
C PHE A 511 -23.75 5.97 -11.96
N THR A 512 -22.82 6.75 -11.41
CA THR A 512 -22.45 6.69 -9.98
C THR A 512 -22.26 8.08 -9.38
N ASN A 513 -22.53 8.21 -8.07
CA ASN A 513 -22.31 9.47 -7.35
C ASN A 513 -20.83 9.92 -7.38
N LYS A 514 -19.89 8.96 -7.40
CA LYS A 514 -18.46 9.26 -7.58
C LYS A 514 -18.18 9.93 -8.93
N ALA A 515 -18.77 9.41 -10.02
CA ALA A 515 -18.64 10.02 -11.34
C ALA A 515 -19.30 11.41 -11.40
N ALA A 516 -20.44 11.63 -10.74
CA ALA A 516 -21.05 12.96 -10.63
C ALA A 516 -20.13 13.96 -9.90
N THR A 517 -19.55 13.57 -8.76
CA THR A 517 -18.63 14.41 -7.98
C THR A 517 -17.32 14.69 -8.74
N GLU A 518 -16.74 13.67 -9.39
CA GLU A 518 -15.53 13.82 -10.21
C GLU A 518 -15.77 14.74 -11.42
N MET A 519 -16.93 14.60 -12.09
CA MET A 519 -17.33 15.46 -13.20
C MET A 519 -17.53 16.90 -12.75
N ARG A 520 -18.20 17.12 -11.61
CA ARG A 520 -18.38 18.46 -11.00
C ARG A 520 -17.03 19.09 -10.68
N SER A 521 -16.13 18.39 -9.98
CA SER A 521 -14.80 18.92 -9.63
C SER A 521 -13.94 19.25 -10.85
N ARG A 522 -14.09 18.50 -11.95
CA ARG A 522 -13.45 18.82 -13.24
C ARG A 522 -14.05 20.06 -13.90
N LEU A 523 -15.38 20.22 -13.86
CA LEU A 523 -16.05 21.39 -14.40
C LEU A 523 -15.80 22.65 -13.57
N GLU A 524 -15.66 22.55 -12.24
CA GLU A 524 -15.28 23.68 -11.39
C GLU A 524 -13.89 24.24 -11.78
N LYS A 525 -12.96 23.39 -12.21
CA LYS A 525 -11.64 23.80 -12.73
C LYS A 525 -11.68 24.42 -14.13
N LEU A 526 -12.73 24.17 -14.92
CA LEU A 526 -12.88 24.68 -16.29
C LEU A 526 -13.77 25.94 -16.35
N SER A 527 -14.88 25.95 -15.60
CA SER A 527 -15.96 26.94 -15.69
C SER A 527 -16.27 27.63 -14.35
N GLY A 528 -15.49 27.40 -13.30
CA GLY A 528 -15.64 28.08 -12.01
C GLY A 528 -17.01 27.86 -11.37
N ASP A 529 -17.62 28.95 -10.87
CA ASP A 529 -18.91 28.91 -10.17
C ASP A 529 -20.10 28.47 -11.04
N ASP A 530 -20.01 28.57 -12.37
CA ASP A 530 -21.09 28.09 -13.24
C ASP A 530 -21.25 26.56 -13.18
N ALA A 531 -20.19 25.81 -12.83
CA ALA A 531 -20.28 24.36 -12.57
C ALA A 531 -21.24 24.01 -11.42
N LYS A 532 -21.42 24.91 -10.44
CA LYS A 532 -22.36 24.74 -9.32
C LYS A 532 -23.83 24.94 -9.74
N ARG A 533 -24.07 25.55 -10.91
CA ARG A 533 -25.41 25.82 -11.45
C ARG A 533 -25.90 24.73 -12.40
N MET A 534 -25.00 23.86 -12.87
CA MET A 534 -25.36 22.70 -13.70
C MET A 534 -26.00 21.58 -12.87
N THR A 535 -26.99 20.90 -13.42
CA THR A 535 -27.56 19.70 -12.79
C THR A 535 -26.73 18.47 -13.20
N ILE A 536 -25.81 18.05 -12.33
CA ILE A 536 -24.92 16.89 -12.55
C ILE A 536 -25.24 15.82 -11.51
N GLU A 537 -25.98 14.79 -11.92
CA GLU A 537 -26.62 13.84 -11.01
C GLU A 537 -26.57 12.40 -11.55
N THR A 538 -27.00 11.45 -10.73
CA THR A 538 -27.36 10.11 -11.21
C THR A 538 -28.85 10.06 -11.52
N TYR A 539 -29.26 9.11 -12.37
CA TYR A 539 -30.69 8.87 -12.66
C TYR A 539 -31.55 8.74 -11.39
N HIS A 540 -31.02 8.11 -10.34
CA HIS A 540 -31.71 7.92 -9.06
C HIS A 540 -31.84 9.21 -8.26
N ALA A 541 -30.79 10.03 -8.20
CA ALA A 541 -30.81 11.31 -7.48
C ALA A 541 -31.77 12.30 -8.16
N PHE A 542 -31.71 12.41 -9.48
CA PHE A 542 -32.64 13.21 -10.29
C PHE A 542 -34.08 12.74 -10.13
N GLY A 543 -34.28 11.41 -10.15
CA GLY A 543 -35.56 10.77 -9.92
C GLY A 543 -36.16 11.07 -8.55
N ALA A 544 -35.37 10.95 -7.49
CA ALA A 544 -35.76 11.35 -6.15
C ALA A 544 -36.13 12.84 -6.10
N ALA A 545 -35.27 13.73 -6.60
CA ALA A 545 -35.52 15.17 -6.64
C ALA A 545 -36.79 15.53 -7.43
N PHE A 546 -37.11 14.81 -8.51
CA PHE A 546 -38.34 14.97 -9.29
C PHE A 546 -39.59 14.50 -8.52
N LEU A 547 -39.54 13.33 -7.86
CA LEU A 547 -40.65 12.80 -7.07
C LEU A 547 -40.95 13.66 -5.83
N ARG A 548 -39.90 14.21 -5.18
CA ARG A 548 -40.02 15.17 -4.06
C ARG A 548 -40.74 16.48 -4.44
N GLN A 549 -40.94 16.76 -5.74
CA GLN A 549 -41.68 17.92 -6.24
C GLN A 549 -43.16 17.62 -6.55
N GLN A 550 -43.64 16.38 -6.32
CA GLN A 550 -45.03 15.98 -6.59
C GLN A 550 -45.82 15.86 -5.29
N GLU A 551 -46.98 16.51 -5.20
CA GLU A 551 -47.85 16.44 -4.01
C GLU A 551 -48.32 15.00 -3.71
N SER A 552 -48.56 14.20 -4.74
CA SER A 552 -48.80 12.76 -4.62
C SER A 552 -48.52 12.03 -5.94
N PHE A 553 -48.14 10.75 -5.85
CA PHE A 553 -47.91 9.85 -6.98
C PHE A 553 -48.09 8.38 -6.55
N PHE A 554 -48.78 7.56 -7.34
CA PHE A 554 -48.92 6.10 -7.10
C PHE A 554 -49.15 5.71 -5.62
N GLU A 555 -50.15 6.32 -4.97
CA GLU A 555 -50.53 6.10 -3.56
C GLU A 555 -49.47 6.53 -2.51
N ARG A 556 -48.53 7.39 -2.89
CA ARG A 556 -47.44 7.95 -2.07
C ARG A 556 -47.41 9.48 -2.13
N ASP A 557 -46.70 10.11 -1.21
CA ASP A 557 -46.55 11.58 -1.07
C ASP A 557 -45.08 12.05 -1.17
N ASP A 558 -44.85 13.36 -1.10
CA ASP A 558 -43.52 13.99 -1.19
C ASP A 558 -42.55 13.57 -0.07
N LYS A 559 -43.04 12.96 1.02
CA LYS A 559 -42.27 12.50 2.19
C LYS A 559 -42.01 11.00 2.15
N PHE A 560 -41.93 10.43 0.94
CA PHE A 560 -41.60 9.02 0.75
C PHE A 560 -40.21 8.65 1.28
N GLN A 561 -39.99 7.35 1.56
CA GLN A 561 -38.67 6.81 1.93
C GLN A 561 -38.04 5.98 0.82
N ILE A 562 -36.71 6.02 0.69
CA ILE A 562 -35.95 5.13 -0.21
C ILE A 562 -35.53 3.87 0.56
N LEU A 563 -35.87 2.68 0.05
CA LEU A 563 -35.56 1.38 0.65
C LEU A 563 -34.66 0.51 -0.24
N SER A 564 -33.96 -0.46 0.37
CA SER A 564 -33.37 -1.61 -0.34
C SER A 564 -34.06 -2.93 0.06
N PRO A 565 -35.23 -3.25 -0.52
CA PRO A 565 -35.96 -4.49 -0.23
C PRO A 565 -35.15 -5.78 -0.46
N ILE A 566 -34.24 -5.79 -1.44
CA ILE A 566 -33.40 -6.94 -1.75
C ILE A 566 -32.53 -7.36 -0.56
N ASP A 567 -31.96 -6.37 0.14
CA ASP A 567 -31.04 -6.59 1.26
C ASP A 567 -31.75 -6.66 2.61
N SER A 568 -32.98 -6.14 2.75
CA SER A 568 -33.79 -6.20 3.97
C SER A 568 -34.37 -7.60 4.24
N PRO A 569 -34.03 -8.26 5.37
CA PRO A 569 -34.68 -9.50 5.79
C PRO A 569 -36.14 -9.25 6.22
N VAL A 570 -36.39 -8.14 6.91
CA VAL A 570 -37.71 -7.73 7.41
C VAL A 570 -38.72 -7.60 6.26
N PHE A 571 -38.42 -6.78 5.26
CA PHE A 571 -39.32 -6.58 4.11
C PHE A 571 -39.62 -7.90 3.39
N ARG A 572 -38.64 -8.81 3.33
CA ARG A 572 -38.81 -10.15 2.74
C ARG A 572 -39.78 -11.02 3.56
N ASN A 573 -39.76 -10.92 4.88
CA ASN A 573 -40.67 -11.61 5.79
C ASN A 573 -42.08 -11.02 5.71
N GLU A 574 -42.22 -9.69 5.70
CA GLU A 574 -43.49 -9.00 5.50
C GLU A 574 -44.15 -9.37 4.17
N LEU A 575 -43.40 -9.33 3.07
CA LEU A 575 -43.90 -9.74 1.76
C LEU A 575 -44.32 -11.21 1.75
N ALA A 576 -43.56 -12.10 2.40
CA ALA A 576 -43.93 -13.52 2.52
C ALA A 576 -45.25 -13.73 3.28
N ARG A 577 -45.50 -12.94 4.34
CA ARG A 577 -46.79 -12.93 5.06
C ARG A 577 -47.92 -12.38 4.18
N ALA A 578 -47.67 -11.30 3.45
CA ALA A 578 -48.66 -10.62 2.61
C ALA A 578 -49.08 -11.43 1.37
N SER A 579 -48.12 -12.11 0.72
CA SER A 579 -48.36 -12.89 -0.50
C SER A 579 -48.64 -14.38 -0.24
N GLY A 580 -48.44 -14.87 0.98
CA GLY A 580 -48.57 -16.30 1.33
C GLY A 580 -47.51 -17.21 0.71
N GLU A 581 -46.39 -16.65 0.23
CA GLU A 581 -45.38 -17.37 -0.58
C GLU A 581 -43.98 -17.24 0.01
N LYS A 582 -43.12 -18.23 -0.25
CA LYS A 582 -41.73 -18.18 0.23
C LYS A 582 -40.88 -17.23 -0.62
N ILE A 583 -40.70 -16.01 -0.17
CA ILE A 583 -39.86 -15.02 -0.84
C ILE A 583 -38.37 -15.33 -0.63
N SER A 584 -37.62 -15.30 -1.72
CA SER A 584 -36.16 -15.46 -1.73
C SER A 584 -35.48 -14.20 -2.27
N ARG A 585 -34.18 -14.03 -2.03
CA ARG A 585 -33.41 -12.91 -2.61
C ARG A 585 -33.55 -12.87 -4.15
N SER A 586 -33.52 -14.03 -4.81
CA SER A 586 -33.70 -14.12 -6.27
C SER A 586 -35.13 -13.88 -6.76
N THR A 587 -36.12 -13.87 -5.86
CA THR A 587 -37.48 -13.38 -6.17
C THR A 587 -37.47 -11.85 -6.27
N LEU A 588 -36.80 -11.18 -5.33
CA LEU A 588 -36.69 -9.72 -5.28
C LEU A 588 -35.79 -9.18 -6.40
N GLU A 589 -34.68 -9.86 -6.70
CA GLU A 589 -33.81 -9.54 -7.85
C GLU A 589 -34.56 -9.61 -9.20
N LYS A 590 -35.54 -10.50 -9.35
CA LYS A 590 -36.42 -10.54 -10.54
C LYS A 590 -37.41 -9.38 -10.59
N ILE A 591 -37.95 -8.95 -9.45
CA ILE A 591 -38.84 -7.78 -9.37
C ILE A 591 -38.07 -6.52 -9.76
N SER A 592 -36.88 -6.32 -9.18
CA SER A 592 -35.95 -5.24 -9.56
C SER A 592 -35.61 -5.26 -11.06
N PHE A 593 -35.28 -6.43 -11.61
CA PHE A 593 -35.07 -6.57 -13.06
C PHE A 593 -36.30 -6.16 -13.89
N LEU A 594 -37.51 -6.55 -13.50
CA LEU A 594 -38.75 -6.14 -14.18
C LEU A 594 -38.97 -4.61 -14.10
N LYS A 595 -38.73 -4.00 -12.94
CA LYS A 595 -38.81 -2.53 -12.77
C LYS A 595 -37.78 -1.79 -13.60
N ALA A 596 -36.53 -2.27 -13.65
CA ALA A 596 -35.45 -1.76 -14.50
C ALA A 596 -35.78 -1.88 -16.01
N GLN A 597 -36.61 -2.86 -16.38
CA GLN A 597 -37.19 -3.00 -17.72
C GLN A 597 -38.46 -2.15 -17.95
N GLY A 598 -38.86 -1.31 -16.99
CA GLY A 598 -39.99 -0.39 -17.08
C GLY A 598 -41.37 -1.04 -16.85
N HIS A 599 -41.44 -2.25 -16.27
CA HIS A 599 -42.71 -2.94 -16.04
C HIS A 599 -43.35 -2.56 -14.70
N SER A 600 -44.66 -2.31 -14.73
CA SER A 600 -45.55 -2.36 -13.56
C SER A 600 -46.09 -3.79 -13.33
N PRO A 601 -46.70 -4.10 -12.16
CA PRO A 601 -47.29 -5.42 -11.88
C PRO A 601 -48.29 -5.90 -12.94
N GLU A 602 -49.09 -4.98 -13.49
CA GLU A 602 -50.10 -5.25 -14.53
C GLU A 602 -49.40 -5.61 -15.85
N SER A 603 -48.45 -4.78 -16.29
CA SER A 603 -47.73 -5.01 -17.55
C SER A 603 -46.85 -6.26 -17.55
N ALA A 604 -46.40 -6.71 -16.36
CA ALA A 604 -45.63 -7.94 -16.20
C ALA A 604 -46.51 -9.20 -16.39
N GLN A 605 -47.81 -9.09 -16.09
CA GLN A 605 -48.77 -10.19 -16.24
C GLN A 605 -48.98 -10.58 -17.72
N GLU A 606 -48.97 -9.59 -18.62
CA GLU A 606 -49.28 -9.78 -20.05
C GLU A 606 -48.15 -10.50 -20.83
N GLN A 607 -46.89 -10.39 -20.40
CA GLN A 607 -45.75 -10.85 -21.22
C GLN A 607 -45.26 -12.29 -20.97
N MET A 608 -45.54 -12.91 -19.82
CA MET A 608 -44.71 -14.04 -19.35
C MET A 608 -45.45 -15.34 -18.96
N GLY A 609 -46.73 -15.47 -19.28
CA GLY A 609 -47.47 -16.75 -19.14
C GLY A 609 -47.73 -17.22 -17.70
N GLU A 610 -47.97 -18.53 -17.52
CA GLU A 610 -48.56 -19.06 -16.28
C GLU A 610 -47.66 -18.91 -15.04
N ARG A 611 -46.35 -19.20 -15.15
CA ARG A 611 -45.39 -18.98 -14.05
C ARG A 611 -45.23 -17.50 -13.68
N ALA A 612 -45.58 -16.59 -14.57
CA ALA A 612 -45.49 -15.16 -14.30
C ALA A 612 -46.74 -14.58 -13.63
N LYS A 613 -47.90 -15.26 -13.69
CA LYS A 613 -49.06 -14.88 -12.87
C LYS A 613 -48.69 -14.87 -11.37
N GLN A 614 -47.95 -15.87 -10.92
CA GLN A 614 -47.45 -15.95 -9.53
C GLN A 614 -46.46 -14.82 -9.21
N LEU A 615 -45.49 -14.55 -10.10
CA LEU A 615 -44.52 -13.47 -9.90
C LEU A 615 -45.17 -12.08 -9.94
N SER A 616 -46.12 -11.85 -10.85
CA SER A 616 -46.92 -10.61 -10.95
C SER A 616 -47.79 -10.40 -9.70
N ALA A 617 -48.41 -11.47 -9.16
CA ALA A 617 -49.14 -11.37 -7.90
C ALA A 617 -48.23 -11.00 -6.73
N ILE A 618 -47.06 -11.64 -6.60
CA ILE A 618 -46.04 -11.25 -5.60
C ILE A 618 -45.57 -9.81 -5.81
N PHE A 619 -45.40 -9.37 -7.07
CA PHE A 619 -45.02 -8.00 -7.41
C PHE A 619 -46.13 -6.97 -7.06
N ALA A 620 -47.41 -7.32 -7.21
CA ALA A 620 -48.51 -6.48 -6.75
C ALA A 620 -48.53 -6.34 -5.21
N HIS A 621 -48.27 -7.42 -4.46
CA HIS A 621 -48.10 -7.36 -3.01
C HIS A 621 -46.87 -6.55 -2.59
N TYR A 622 -45.78 -6.64 -3.35
CA TYR A 622 -44.55 -5.87 -3.16
C TYR A 622 -44.80 -4.37 -3.31
N GLU A 623 -45.49 -3.96 -4.39
CA GLU A 623 -45.87 -2.56 -4.61
C GLU A 623 -46.78 -2.03 -3.52
N ARG A 624 -47.77 -2.82 -3.11
CA ARG A 624 -48.70 -2.42 -2.05
C ARG A 624 -48.00 -2.22 -0.71
N LEU A 625 -47.09 -3.13 -0.34
CA LEU A 625 -46.31 -3.01 0.90
C LEU A 625 -45.42 -1.76 0.89
N LEU A 626 -44.85 -1.39 -0.27
CA LEU A 626 -44.13 -0.12 -0.44
C LEU A 626 -45.06 1.09 -0.33
N ALA A 627 -46.24 1.06 -0.95
CA ALA A 627 -47.22 2.16 -0.88
C ALA A 627 -47.76 2.37 0.55
N ASP A 628 -48.15 1.29 1.25
CA ASP A 628 -48.64 1.31 2.63
C ASP A 628 -47.59 1.93 3.60
N GLN A 629 -46.30 1.75 3.31
CA GLN A 629 -45.18 2.34 4.08
C GLN A 629 -44.78 3.76 3.60
N ASN A 630 -45.43 4.30 2.56
CA ASN A 630 -45.01 5.50 1.84
C ASN A 630 -43.54 5.43 1.42
N ALA A 631 -43.17 4.37 0.71
CA ALA A 631 -41.81 4.05 0.35
C ALA A 631 -41.66 3.72 -1.13
N VAL A 632 -40.45 3.91 -1.64
CA VAL A 632 -40.01 3.58 -3.00
C VAL A 632 -38.73 2.76 -2.90
N ASP A 633 -38.47 1.89 -3.86
CA ASP A 633 -37.14 1.30 -4.01
C ASP A 633 -36.27 2.08 -5.02
N PHE A 634 -35.04 1.63 -5.24
CA PHE A 634 -34.14 2.27 -6.20
C PHE A 634 -34.67 2.27 -7.63
N ASP A 635 -35.38 1.23 -8.06
CA ASP A 635 -35.85 1.14 -9.44
C ASP A 635 -37.07 2.06 -9.67
N ASP A 636 -37.91 2.27 -8.64
CA ASP A 636 -39.01 3.25 -8.64
C ASP A 636 -38.54 4.68 -8.88
N LEU A 637 -37.37 5.05 -8.36
CA LEU A 637 -36.77 6.37 -8.59
C LEU A 637 -36.57 6.67 -10.07
N VAL A 638 -36.51 5.66 -10.95
CA VAL A 638 -36.48 5.87 -12.41
C VAL A 638 -37.83 5.54 -13.06
N ASN A 639 -38.48 4.46 -12.63
CA ASN A 639 -39.71 3.96 -13.23
C ASN A 639 -40.90 4.93 -13.01
N PHE A 640 -41.06 5.50 -11.81
CA PHE A 640 -42.15 6.43 -11.53
C PHE A 640 -42.04 7.77 -12.29
N PRO A 641 -40.87 8.44 -12.37
CA PRO A 641 -40.70 9.59 -13.26
C PRO A 641 -41.05 9.28 -14.71
N VAL A 642 -40.62 8.13 -15.27
CA VAL A 642 -41.00 7.73 -16.64
C VAL A 642 -42.51 7.64 -16.79
N ARG A 643 -43.21 6.96 -15.87
CA ARG A 643 -44.67 6.80 -15.91
C ARG A 643 -45.39 8.14 -15.80
N LEU A 644 -44.96 9.02 -14.89
CA LEU A 644 -45.50 10.37 -14.72
C LEU A 644 -45.27 11.24 -15.97
N LEU A 645 -44.09 11.22 -16.57
CA LEU A 645 -43.76 11.98 -17.79
C LEU A 645 -44.48 11.46 -19.04
N LEU A 646 -44.88 10.19 -19.06
CA LEU A 646 -45.78 9.63 -20.08
C LEU A 646 -47.24 10.05 -19.86
N GLN A 647 -47.72 10.01 -18.61
CA GLN A 647 -49.12 10.33 -18.25
C GLN A 647 -49.43 11.83 -18.22
N CYS A 648 -48.45 12.68 -17.90
CA CYS A 648 -48.60 14.12 -17.69
C CYS A 648 -47.70 14.91 -18.66
N PRO A 649 -48.16 15.21 -19.91
CA PRO A 649 -47.37 15.93 -20.90
C PRO A 649 -46.95 17.35 -20.49
N GLU A 650 -47.59 17.94 -19.49
CA GLU A 650 -47.26 19.29 -18.98
C GLU A 650 -46.02 19.26 -18.09
N LEU A 651 -45.92 18.31 -17.15
CA LEU A 651 -44.69 18.06 -16.38
C LEU A 651 -43.52 17.77 -17.32
N ARG A 652 -43.75 16.96 -18.36
CA ARG A 652 -42.74 16.68 -19.39
C ARG A 652 -42.28 17.94 -20.12
N ARG A 653 -43.21 18.79 -20.57
CA ARG A 653 -42.87 20.08 -21.23
C ARG A 653 -42.11 21.02 -20.31
N ALA A 654 -42.50 21.12 -19.03
CA ALA A 654 -41.80 21.95 -18.04
C ALA A 654 -40.35 21.46 -17.81
N LEU A 655 -40.15 20.15 -17.69
CA LEU A 655 -38.84 19.55 -17.47
C LEU A 655 -37.92 19.67 -18.70
N GLN A 656 -38.48 19.46 -19.90
CA GLN A 656 -37.81 19.69 -21.19
C GLN A 656 -37.38 21.14 -21.38
N ALA A 657 -38.23 22.11 -20.99
CA ALA A 657 -37.92 23.54 -21.08
C ALA A 657 -36.86 23.98 -20.07
N ARG A 658 -36.78 23.32 -18.90
CA ARG A 658 -35.76 23.58 -17.86
C ARG A 658 -34.38 23.03 -18.25
N HIS A 659 -34.34 21.87 -18.92
CA HIS A 659 -33.11 21.18 -19.28
C HIS A 659 -33.00 20.90 -20.79
N PRO A 660 -32.87 21.94 -21.64
CA PRO A 660 -32.74 21.78 -23.08
C PRO A 660 -31.36 21.27 -23.53
N ILE A 661 -30.38 21.12 -22.64
CA ILE A 661 -29.04 20.61 -22.95
C ILE A 661 -28.81 19.33 -22.13
N LEU A 662 -28.69 18.19 -22.81
CA LEU A 662 -28.57 16.88 -22.18
C LEU A 662 -27.21 16.21 -22.44
N ALA A 663 -26.61 15.70 -21.38
CA ALA A 663 -25.41 14.88 -21.43
C ALA A 663 -25.60 13.54 -20.69
N VAL A 664 -25.02 12.46 -21.20
CA VAL A 664 -24.98 11.16 -20.50
C VAL A 664 -23.59 10.54 -20.60
N ASP A 665 -22.95 10.28 -19.45
CA ASP A 665 -21.70 9.49 -19.36
C ASP A 665 -22.00 8.02 -19.07
N GLU A 666 -21.08 7.14 -19.48
CA GLU A 666 -21.18 5.68 -19.37
C GLU A 666 -22.49 5.07 -19.94
N PHE A 667 -22.90 5.55 -21.12
CA PHE A 667 -24.17 5.19 -21.80
C PHE A 667 -24.40 3.69 -22.03
N GLN A 668 -23.37 2.84 -21.91
CA GLN A 668 -23.51 1.38 -21.99
C GLN A 668 -24.11 0.71 -20.75
N ASP A 669 -24.11 1.39 -19.60
CA ASP A 669 -24.57 0.85 -18.32
C ASP A 669 -26.04 1.19 -18.02
N ILE A 670 -26.74 1.84 -18.94
CA ILE A 670 -28.15 2.20 -18.75
C ILE A 670 -29.09 1.01 -18.99
N ASN A 671 -30.16 0.93 -18.21
CA ASN A 671 -31.28 0.01 -18.40
C ASN A 671 -32.42 0.67 -19.22
N LYS A 672 -33.49 -0.09 -19.47
CA LYS A 672 -34.62 0.38 -20.30
C LYS A 672 -35.37 1.57 -19.70
N ALA A 673 -35.60 1.57 -18.38
CA ALA A 673 -36.26 2.68 -17.70
C ALA A 673 -35.42 3.96 -17.75
N GLN A 674 -34.10 3.84 -17.58
CA GLN A 674 -33.16 4.97 -17.70
C GLN A 674 -33.07 5.49 -19.14
N TYR A 675 -33.04 4.60 -20.14
CA TYR A 675 -33.10 4.99 -21.54
C TYR A 675 -34.41 5.71 -21.88
N GLU A 676 -35.56 5.22 -21.41
CA GLU A 676 -36.86 5.86 -21.66
C GLU A 676 -36.96 7.24 -20.98
N LEU A 677 -36.47 7.38 -19.73
CA LEU A 677 -36.40 8.68 -19.04
C LEU A 677 -35.55 9.68 -19.84
N PHE A 678 -34.37 9.24 -20.28
CA PHE A 678 -33.49 10.03 -21.15
C PHE A 678 -34.18 10.39 -22.48
N ARG A 679 -34.80 9.43 -23.16
CA ARG A 679 -35.47 9.60 -24.46
C ARG A 679 -36.61 10.62 -24.37
N LEU A 680 -37.42 10.56 -23.32
CA LEU A 680 -38.51 11.50 -23.07
C LEU A 680 -38.03 12.96 -22.93
N LEU A 681 -36.83 13.18 -22.42
CA LEU A 681 -36.21 14.51 -22.35
C LEU A 681 -35.53 14.88 -23.68
N ALA A 682 -34.82 13.94 -24.30
CA ALA A 682 -33.98 14.16 -25.48
C ALA A 682 -34.74 14.50 -26.77
N ILE A 683 -35.99 14.05 -26.93
CA ILE A 683 -36.80 14.30 -28.14
C ILE A 683 -36.95 15.79 -28.49
N THR A 684 -36.88 16.70 -27.51
CA THR A 684 -37.06 18.16 -27.71
C THR A 684 -35.87 19.01 -27.24
N ALA A 685 -34.76 18.38 -26.88
CA ALA A 685 -33.57 19.09 -26.40
C ALA A 685 -32.86 19.83 -27.55
N ARG A 686 -32.25 20.99 -27.26
CA ARG A 686 -31.43 21.75 -28.22
C ARG A 686 -30.10 21.06 -28.50
N ASP A 687 -29.49 20.43 -27.49
CA ASP A 687 -28.26 19.64 -27.63
C ASP A 687 -28.39 18.34 -26.83
N VAL A 688 -27.95 17.23 -27.42
CA VAL A 688 -27.94 15.91 -26.80
C VAL A 688 -26.61 15.24 -27.10
N CYS A 689 -25.83 14.94 -26.07
CA CYS A 689 -24.54 14.26 -26.20
C CYS A 689 -24.47 13.02 -25.29
N VAL A 690 -24.39 11.84 -25.87
CA VAL A 690 -24.19 10.58 -25.13
C VAL A 690 -22.80 10.02 -25.38
N ILE A 691 -22.11 9.55 -24.33
CA ILE A 691 -20.75 9.00 -24.42
C ILE A 691 -20.65 7.67 -23.66
N GLY A 692 -19.91 6.72 -24.24
CA GLY A 692 -19.68 5.42 -23.60
C GLY A 692 -18.92 4.44 -24.48
N ASP A 693 -18.82 3.19 -24.01
CA ASP A 693 -18.16 2.08 -24.69
C ASP A 693 -19.04 0.81 -24.62
N PRO A 694 -19.62 0.33 -25.74
CA PRO A 694 -20.41 -0.89 -25.73
C PRO A 694 -19.60 -2.13 -25.32
N ASP A 695 -18.28 -2.15 -25.51
CA ASP A 695 -17.39 -3.23 -25.09
C ASP A 695 -17.13 -3.23 -23.55
N GLN A 696 -17.65 -2.24 -22.81
CA GLN A 696 -17.61 -2.17 -21.34
C GLN A 696 -18.97 -2.43 -20.65
N ALA A 697 -20.01 -2.87 -21.36
CA ALA A 697 -21.31 -3.20 -20.75
C ALA A 697 -21.21 -4.48 -19.88
N ILE A 698 -21.13 -4.32 -18.55
CA ILE A 698 -20.85 -5.41 -17.58
C ILE A 698 -21.83 -5.45 -16.40
N TYR A 699 -23.02 -4.85 -16.55
CA TYR A 699 -24.09 -4.86 -15.56
C TYR A 699 -25.40 -5.42 -16.14
N GLY A 700 -25.31 -6.38 -17.07
CA GLY A 700 -26.46 -7.02 -17.72
C GLY A 700 -27.39 -7.71 -16.71
N PHE A 701 -26.83 -8.24 -15.62
CA PHE A 701 -27.58 -8.77 -14.47
C PHE A 701 -28.42 -7.72 -13.73
N ARG A 702 -28.20 -6.41 -13.95
CA ARG A 702 -29.05 -5.29 -13.48
C ARG A 702 -29.95 -4.72 -14.59
N GLY A 703 -30.07 -5.41 -15.72
CA GLY A 703 -30.85 -4.96 -16.88
C GLY A 703 -30.17 -3.90 -17.75
N ALA A 704 -28.90 -3.57 -17.52
CA ALA A 704 -28.14 -2.67 -18.38
C ALA A 704 -27.84 -3.31 -19.75
N SER A 705 -27.79 -2.52 -20.83
CA SER A 705 -27.53 -3.08 -22.16
C SER A 705 -26.85 -2.13 -23.14
N ALA A 706 -25.84 -2.63 -23.85
CA ALA A 706 -25.24 -1.95 -24.99
C ALA A 706 -26.21 -1.77 -26.19
N VAL A 707 -27.37 -2.44 -26.20
CA VAL A 707 -28.39 -2.31 -27.26
C VAL A 707 -28.87 -0.87 -27.44
N TYR A 708 -28.83 -0.04 -26.38
CA TYR A 708 -29.25 1.36 -26.44
C TYR A 708 -28.37 2.25 -27.34
N PHE A 709 -27.15 1.86 -27.70
CA PHE A 709 -26.38 2.54 -28.76
C PHE A 709 -27.06 2.42 -30.12
N ASN A 710 -27.59 1.24 -30.43
CA ASN A 710 -28.32 0.98 -31.68
C ASN A 710 -29.71 1.63 -31.62
N GLN A 711 -30.40 1.54 -30.48
CA GLN A 711 -31.69 2.20 -30.28
C GLN A 711 -31.58 3.72 -30.41
N PHE A 712 -30.53 4.35 -29.85
CA PHE A 712 -30.28 5.78 -29.99
C PHE A 712 -30.11 6.20 -31.44
N THR A 713 -29.35 5.41 -32.22
CA THR A 713 -29.13 5.66 -33.65
C THR A 713 -30.42 5.47 -34.47
N HIS A 714 -31.36 4.65 -33.99
CA HIS A 714 -32.67 4.44 -34.60
C HIS A 714 -33.68 5.56 -34.24
N ASP A 715 -33.72 5.95 -32.96
CA ASP A 715 -34.60 7.00 -32.44
C ASP A 715 -34.17 8.40 -32.91
N PHE A 716 -32.87 8.58 -33.20
CA PHE A 716 -32.26 9.82 -33.69
C PHE A 716 -31.41 9.56 -34.96
N PRO A 717 -32.02 9.32 -36.15
CA PRO A 717 -31.30 9.00 -37.38
C PRO A 717 -30.32 10.08 -37.88
N GLN A 718 -30.48 11.32 -37.41
CA GLN A 718 -29.60 12.45 -37.67
C GLN A 718 -28.37 12.50 -36.75
N ALA A 719 -28.24 11.58 -35.79
CA ALA A 719 -27.17 11.61 -34.81
C ALA A 719 -25.78 11.46 -35.45
N THR A 720 -24.87 12.38 -35.14
CA THR A 720 -23.46 12.26 -35.56
C THR A 720 -22.73 11.29 -34.65
N SER A 721 -21.96 10.36 -35.23
CA SER A 721 -21.15 9.39 -34.48
C SER A 721 -19.66 9.76 -34.56
N ILE A 722 -19.03 9.97 -33.41
CA ILE A 722 -17.60 10.25 -33.28
C ILE A 722 -16.95 9.13 -32.46
N ARG A 723 -15.81 8.60 -32.92
CA ARG A 723 -15.09 7.52 -32.22
C ARG A 723 -13.71 7.96 -31.76
N LEU A 724 -13.47 7.92 -30.45
CA LEU A 724 -12.16 8.20 -29.86
C LEU A 724 -11.29 6.94 -29.94
N LYS A 725 -10.14 7.02 -30.65
CA LYS A 725 -9.27 5.86 -30.92
C LYS A 725 -7.99 5.84 -30.08
N ARG A 726 -7.49 7.01 -29.67
CA ARG A 726 -6.23 7.12 -28.95
C ARG A 726 -6.41 6.84 -27.46
N ASN A 727 -5.76 5.79 -26.96
CA ASN A 727 -5.67 5.45 -25.55
C ASN A 727 -4.43 6.10 -24.90
N TYR A 728 -4.59 6.58 -23.67
CA TYR A 728 -3.56 7.26 -22.87
C TYR A 728 -3.22 6.52 -21.56
N ARG A 729 -3.77 5.32 -21.37
CA ARG A 729 -3.73 4.57 -20.12
C ARG A 729 -2.77 3.39 -20.17
N SER A 730 -2.92 2.55 -21.19
CA SER A 730 -2.39 1.19 -21.25
C SER A 730 -1.36 1.03 -22.37
N ALA A 731 -0.35 0.19 -22.13
CA ALA A 731 0.57 -0.25 -23.18
C ALA A 731 -0.17 -0.91 -24.37
N GLN A 732 0.35 -0.73 -25.58
CA GLN A 732 -0.29 -1.25 -26.81
C GLN A 732 -0.53 -2.77 -26.75
N SER A 733 0.41 -3.53 -26.20
CA SER A 733 0.30 -4.99 -26.06
C SER A 733 -0.87 -5.44 -25.17
N ILE A 734 -1.16 -4.70 -24.09
CA ILE A 734 -2.32 -4.94 -23.23
C ILE A 734 -3.60 -4.69 -24.01
N LEU A 735 -3.66 -3.60 -24.78
CA LEU A 735 -4.82 -3.28 -25.63
C LEU A 735 -5.05 -4.34 -26.70
N SER A 736 -4.01 -4.70 -27.45
CA SER A 736 -4.03 -5.76 -28.45
C SER A 736 -4.50 -7.09 -27.86
N ALA A 737 -3.93 -7.53 -26.73
CA ALA A 737 -4.35 -8.76 -26.06
C ALA A 737 -5.81 -8.72 -25.58
N SER A 738 -6.26 -7.57 -25.06
CA SER A 738 -7.63 -7.38 -24.58
C SER A 738 -8.64 -7.38 -25.75
N LEU A 739 -8.30 -6.77 -26.89
CA LEU A 739 -9.12 -6.75 -28.09
C LEU A 739 -9.20 -8.12 -28.78
N GLN A 740 -8.07 -8.84 -28.90
CA GLN A 740 -8.05 -10.22 -29.40
C GLN A 740 -8.95 -11.14 -28.56
N MET A 741 -8.92 -11.00 -27.23
CA MET A 741 -9.78 -11.75 -26.32
C MET A 741 -11.28 -11.45 -26.49
N LEU A 742 -11.64 -10.20 -26.84
CA LEU A 742 -13.00 -9.83 -27.25
C LEU A 742 -13.39 -10.31 -28.66
N GLY A 743 -12.45 -10.80 -29.48
CA GLY A 743 -12.69 -11.07 -30.90
C GLY A 743 -12.80 -9.80 -31.77
N ARG A 744 -12.12 -8.71 -31.38
CA ARG A 744 -12.06 -7.44 -32.11
C ARG A 744 -10.73 -7.30 -32.86
N ASN A 745 -10.75 -6.63 -34.01
CA ASN A 745 -9.54 -6.34 -34.80
C ASN A 745 -8.78 -5.12 -34.24
N GLU A 746 -7.45 -5.24 -34.14
CA GLU A 746 -6.59 -4.23 -33.49
C GLU A 746 -6.56 -2.89 -34.23
N GLU A 747 -6.26 -2.90 -35.54
CA GLU A 747 -6.00 -1.70 -36.36
C GLU A 747 -7.18 -0.71 -36.45
N GLN A 748 -8.39 -1.13 -36.05
CA GLN A 748 -9.62 -0.37 -36.22
C GLN A 748 -10.23 0.16 -34.92
N HIS A 749 -9.69 -0.18 -33.74
CA HIS A 749 -10.40 0.04 -32.46
C HIS A 749 -9.69 0.96 -31.49
N LEU A 750 -8.45 0.64 -31.07
CA LEU A 750 -7.69 1.44 -30.11
C LEU A 750 -6.19 1.39 -30.41
N TRP A 751 -5.51 2.52 -30.23
CA TRP A 751 -4.05 2.59 -30.30
C TRP A 751 -3.46 3.39 -29.14
N SER A 752 -2.28 3.01 -28.67
CA SER A 752 -1.53 3.68 -27.63
C SER A 752 -0.15 4.10 -28.14
N ALA A 753 0.32 5.27 -27.70
CA ALA A 753 1.67 5.75 -27.98
C ALA A 753 2.71 5.22 -26.98
N MET A 754 2.29 4.49 -25.93
CA MET A 754 3.16 3.96 -24.89
C MET A 754 3.98 2.77 -25.41
N SER A 755 5.25 2.70 -24.99
CA SER A 755 6.26 1.77 -25.53
C SER A 755 5.78 0.32 -25.69
N PRO A 756 5.98 -0.30 -26.88
CA PRO A 756 5.36 -1.58 -27.24
C PRO A 756 6.03 -2.83 -26.63
N GLU A 757 7.08 -2.69 -25.81
CA GLU A 757 7.90 -3.82 -25.34
C GLU A 757 7.32 -4.59 -24.13
N VAL A 758 6.28 -4.08 -23.48
CA VAL A 758 5.68 -4.78 -22.32
C VAL A 758 4.87 -5.98 -22.79
N LYS A 759 4.92 -7.12 -22.08
CA LYS A 759 4.13 -8.31 -22.37
C LYS A 759 3.08 -8.58 -21.29
N VAL A 760 2.03 -9.32 -21.66
CA VAL A 760 1.07 -9.84 -20.69
C VAL A 760 1.65 -11.10 -20.06
N HIS A 761 1.84 -11.08 -18.75
CA HIS A 761 2.48 -12.16 -18.00
C HIS A 761 1.45 -13.24 -17.66
N ILE A 762 1.75 -14.51 -17.95
CA ILE A 762 0.93 -15.67 -17.61
C ILE A 762 1.68 -16.54 -16.58
N GLU A 763 1.04 -16.79 -15.43
CA GLU A 763 1.56 -17.74 -14.41
C GLU A 763 0.60 -18.92 -14.21
N VAL A 764 1.17 -20.12 -14.03
CA VAL A 764 0.42 -21.35 -13.77
C VAL A 764 0.91 -22.01 -12.48
N SER A 765 0.26 -21.67 -11.38
CA SER A 765 0.56 -22.20 -10.06
C SER A 765 -0.04 -23.60 -9.82
N PRO A 766 0.57 -24.46 -8.98
CA PRO A 766 0.00 -25.76 -8.63
C PRO A 766 -1.33 -25.67 -7.88
N THR A 767 -1.46 -24.69 -6.98
CA THR A 767 -2.63 -24.46 -6.11
C THR A 767 -2.95 -22.97 -5.99
N ASP A 768 -4.15 -22.65 -5.52
CA ASP A 768 -4.59 -21.30 -5.13
C ASP A 768 -3.67 -20.62 -4.09
N ARG A 769 -3.19 -21.35 -3.08
CA ARG A 769 -2.17 -20.85 -2.15
C ARG A 769 -0.84 -20.52 -2.86
N ALA A 770 -0.42 -21.32 -3.83
CA ALA A 770 0.81 -21.07 -4.58
C ALA A 770 0.67 -19.87 -5.55
N GLU A 771 -0.54 -19.61 -6.04
CA GLU A 771 -0.92 -18.42 -6.81
C GLU A 771 -0.88 -17.16 -5.93
N ALA A 772 -1.46 -17.21 -4.73
CA ALA A 772 -1.37 -16.12 -3.75
C ALA A 772 0.08 -15.75 -3.41
N GLU A 773 0.94 -16.75 -3.17
CA GLU A 773 2.39 -16.56 -2.97
C GLU A 773 3.09 -15.98 -4.20
N PHE A 774 2.63 -16.26 -5.42
CA PHE A 774 3.17 -15.61 -6.63
C PHE A 774 2.84 -14.11 -6.64
N VAL A 775 1.59 -13.75 -6.34
CA VAL A 775 1.14 -12.35 -6.32
C VAL A 775 1.92 -11.54 -5.28
N VAL A 776 2.01 -12.05 -4.05
CA VAL A 776 2.87 -11.49 -2.99
C VAL A 776 4.30 -11.28 -3.47
N HIS A 777 4.93 -12.32 -4.01
CA HIS A 777 6.33 -12.25 -4.43
C HIS A 777 6.56 -11.24 -5.56
N ARG A 778 5.59 -11.07 -6.47
CA ARG A 778 5.66 -10.04 -7.52
C ARG A 778 5.47 -8.64 -7.00
N ILE A 779 4.60 -8.43 -6.01
CA ILE A 779 4.47 -7.15 -5.31
C ILE A 779 5.79 -6.81 -4.62
N GLU A 780 6.39 -7.73 -3.85
CA GLU A 780 7.70 -7.51 -3.20
C GLU A 780 8.83 -7.20 -4.21
N GLN A 781 8.84 -7.85 -5.38
CA GLN A 781 9.80 -7.58 -6.45
C GLN A 781 9.64 -6.17 -7.03
N HIS A 782 8.41 -5.76 -7.36
CA HIS A 782 8.10 -4.43 -7.91
C HIS A 782 8.30 -3.31 -6.88
N LEU A 783 8.05 -3.59 -5.60
CA LEU A 783 8.45 -2.72 -4.47
C LEU A 783 9.98 -2.63 -4.28
N GLY A 784 10.79 -3.30 -5.11
CA GLY A 784 12.25 -3.21 -5.06
C GLY A 784 12.91 -3.98 -3.91
N GLY A 785 12.21 -4.95 -3.32
CA GLY A 785 12.67 -5.73 -2.17
C GLY A 785 12.37 -5.02 -0.84
N THR A 786 11.39 -5.55 -0.10
CA THR A 786 11.01 -5.08 1.25
C THR A 786 12.04 -5.39 2.34
N THR A 787 13.07 -6.20 2.03
CA THR A 787 14.18 -6.52 2.93
C THR A 787 15.52 -6.46 2.20
N PHE A 788 16.58 -6.03 2.89
CA PHE A 788 17.97 -6.10 2.39
C PHE A 788 18.33 -7.53 1.92
N PHE A 789 17.75 -8.54 2.56
CA PHE A 789 17.94 -9.96 2.24
C PHE A 789 17.41 -10.40 0.87
N SER A 790 16.42 -9.70 0.29
CA SER A 790 15.89 -10.04 -1.05
C SER A 790 16.91 -9.78 -2.16
N LEU A 791 17.76 -8.76 -2.00
CA LEU A 791 18.73 -8.29 -2.99
C LEU A 791 19.95 -9.23 -3.13
N ASP A 792 20.40 -9.83 -2.03
CA ASP A 792 21.56 -10.73 -1.98
C ASP A 792 21.36 -12.09 -2.69
N SER A 793 20.14 -12.41 -3.12
CA SER A 793 19.77 -13.77 -3.52
C SER A 793 19.94 -14.09 -5.02
N ASP A 794 20.61 -13.24 -5.80
CA ASP A 794 20.65 -13.22 -7.28
C ASP A 794 19.26 -13.16 -7.95
N ARG A 795 18.20 -12.81 -7.20
CA ARG A 795 16.80 -12.85 -7.68
C ARG A 795 16.30 -11.56 -8.32
N VAL A 796 17.05 -10.46 -8.20
CA VAL A 796 16.69 -9.16 -8.77
C VAL A 796 17.85 -8.67 -9.63
N ASP A 797 17.63 -8.59 -10.94
CA ASP A 797 18.63 -8.07 -11.85
C ASP A 797 18.60 -6.54 -11.80
N ALA A 798 19.65 -5.89 -11.28
CA ALA A 798 19.73 -4.44 -11.02
C ALA A 798 19.78 -3.56 -12.30
N ARG A 799 19.19 -4.02 -13.41
CA ARG A 799 19.39 -3.52 -14.77
C ARG A 799 18.17 -2.91 -15.45
N GLY A 800 17.01 -2.90 -14.78
CA GLY A 800 15.89 -2.04 -15.15
C GLY A 800 16.03 -0.67 -14.49
N ALA A 801 15.58 0.39 -15.18
CA ALA A 801 15.14 1.60 -14.48
C ALA A 801 13.95 1.18 -13.60
N ALA A 802 14.21 0.93 -12.32
CA ALA A 802 13.21 0.42 -11.39
C ALA A 802 12.19 1.52 -11.12
N GLU A 803 11.08 1.48 -11.86
CA GLU A 803 9.96 2.38 -11.65
C GLU A 803 9.45 2.20 -10.22
N GLU A 804 9.34 3.32 -9.49
CA GLU A 804 9.05 3.30 -8.07
C GLU A 804 7.55 3.05 -7.85
N TYR A 805 7.20 1.82 -7.48
CA TYR A 805 5.84 1.43 -7.14
C TYR A 805 5.57 1.53 -5.63
N GLY A 806 4.44 2.14 -5.26
CA GLY A 806 3.86 2.11 -3.91
C GLY A 806 2.78 1.04 -3.78
N PHE A 807 2.18 0.86 -2.61
CA PHE A 807 1.18 -0.21 -2.41
C PHE A 807 -0.09 0.01 -3.23
N SER A 808 -0.56 1.25 -3.36
CA SER A 808 -1.72 1.65 -4.18
C SER A 808 -1.51 1.54 -5.68
N ASP A 809 -0.27 1.37 -6.15
CA ASP A 809 0.02 1.12 -7.57
C ASP A 809 -0.32 -0.33 -8.00
N PHE A 810 -0.67 -1.19 -7.04
CA PHE A 810 -1.08 -2.59 -7.27
C PHE A 810 -2.58 -2.80 -7.04
N ALA A 811 -3.23 -3.45 -8.02
CA ALA A 811 -4.56 -4.03 -7.84
C ALA A 811 -4.60 -5.53 -8.13
N ILE A 812 -5.42 -6.25 -7.36
CA ILE A 812 -5.65 -7.68 -7.49
C ILE A 812 -7.15 -7.89 -7.73
N LEU A 813 -7.47 -8.29 -8.96
CA LEU A 813 -8.82 -8.39 -9.49
C LEU A 813 -9.29 -9.85 -9.49
N LEU A 814 -10.44 -10.07 -8.86
CA LEU A 814 -11.05 -11.40 -8.68
C LEU A 814 -12.47 -11.44 -9.22
N ARG A 815 -12.86 -12.56 -9.87
CA ARG A 815 -14.22 -12.73 -10.40
C ARG A 815 -15.26 -13.03 -9.32
N SER A 816 -14.84 -13.60 -8.19
CA SER A 816 -15.69 -13.96 -7.05
C SER A 816 -14.92 -13.84 -5.72
N ARG A 817 -15.54 -13.28 -4.67
CA ARG A 817 -14.92 -13.11 -3.34
C ARG A 817 -14.46 -14.42 -2.70
N ARG A 818 -14.98 -15.57 -3.15
CA ARG A 818 -14.52 -16.91 -2.74
C ARG A 818 -13.04 -17.17 -3.04
N LEU A 819 -12.41 -16.39 -3.93
CA LEU A 819 -10.99 -16.47 -4.25
C LEU A 819 -10.10 -15.68 -3.27
N ALA A 820 -10.68 -14.85 -2.39
CA ALA A 820 -9.91 -13.87 -1.62
C ALA A 820 -9.17 -14.47 -0.41
N SER A 821 -9.68 -15.49 0.29
CA SER A 821 -9.06 -15.96 1.56
C SER A 821 -7.59 -16.39 1.41
N PRO A 822 -7.20 -17.25 0.43
CA PRO A 822 -5.80 -17.65 0.27
C PRO A 822 -4.88 -16.47 -0.04
N LEU A 823 -5.41 -15.45 -0.73
CA LEU A 823 -4.70 -14.22 -1.06
C LEU A 823 -4.51 -13.31 0.16
N MET A 824 -5.58 -13.04 0.91
CA MET A 824 -5.54 -12.24 2.13
C MET A 824 -4.63 -12.88 3.18
N GLU A 825 -4.71 -14.19 3.37
CA GLU A 825 -3.80 -14.96 4.24
C GLU A 825 -2.33 -14.77 3.84
N ALA A 826 -2.02 -14.69 2.54
CA ALA A 826 -0.66 -14.49 2.03
C ALA A 826 -0.19 -13.03 2.18
N LEU A 827 -1.03 -12.04 1.84
CA LEU A 827 -0.72 -10.63 2.03
C LEU A 827 -0.47 -10.30 3.51
N THR A 828 -1.35 -10.76 4.40
CA THR A 828 -1.21 -10.62 5.86
C THR A 828 0.10 -11.26 6.34
N ARG A 829 0.34 -12.55 6.03
CA ARG A 829 1.59 -13.25 6.43
C ARG A 829 2.85 -12.52 5.98
N SER A 830 2.79 -11.87 4.82
CA SER A 830 3.93 -11.15 4.26
C SER A 830 4.10 -9.73 4.79
N GLY A 831 3.15 -9.20 5.56
CA GLY A 831 3.17 -7.84 6.10
C GLY A 831 2.73 -6.78 5.08
N ILE A 832 2.10 -7.17 3.98
CA ILE A 832 1.70 -6.24 2.90
C ILE A 832 0.33 -5.64 3.27
N PRO A 833 0.22 -4.30 3.44
CA PRO A 833 -1.05 -3.66 3.73
C PRO A 833 -1.96 -3.70 2.49
N TYR A 834 -3.20 -4.14 2.68
CA TYR A 834 -4.20 -4.23 1.63
C TYR A 834 -5.55 -3.66 2.07
N GLN A 835 -6.44 -3.47 1.10
CA GLN A 835 -7.84 -3.08 1.27
C GLN A 835 -8.71 -3.97 0.38
N CYS A 836 -9.80 -4.53 0.92
CA CYS A 836 -10.81 -5.24 0.14
C CYS A 836 -12.05 -4.34 0.02
N ILE A 837 -12.57 -4.14 -1.19
CA ILE A 837 -13.82 -3.38 -1.39
C ILE A 837 -15.01 -4.36 -1.44
N ASP A 838 -15.93 -4.23 -0.49
CA ASP A 838 -17.10 -5.10 -0.33
C ASP A 838 -18.38 -4.51 -0.93
N ASP A 839 -18.84 -5.12 -2.04
CA ASP A 839 -20.11 -4.80 -2.73
C ASP A 839 -21.39 -5.37 -2.04
N SER A 840 -21.42 -5.65 -0.73
CA SER A 840 -22.64 -6.21 -0.08
C SER A 840 -22.72 -6.02 1.43
N ALA A 841 -23.81 -5.41 1.92
CA ALA A 841 -24.37 -5.52 3.27
C ALA A 841 -23.36 -5.82 4.38
N SER A 842 -22.45 -4.88 4.59
CA SER A 842 -21.66 -4.80 5.82
C SER A 842 -22.54 -4.25 6.95
N ALA A 843 -22.08 -4.37 8.21
CA ALA A 843 -22.77 -3.77 9.37
C ALA A 843 -23.16 -2.28 9.16
N PRO A 844 -22.33 -1.42 8.52
CA PRO A 844 -22.74 -0.12 7.98
C PRO A 844 -24.13 -0.03 7.35
N GLN A 845 -24.51 -0.99 6.51
CA GLN A 845 -25.81 -0.97 5.83
C GLN A 845 -26.95 -1.28 6.80
N VAL A 846 -26.73 -2.13 7.81
CA VAL A 846 -27.73 -2.43 8.86
C VAL A 846 -27.92 -1.22 9.77
N PHE A 847 -26.83 -0.54 10.16
CA PHE A 847 -26.90 0.73 10.89
C PHE A 847 -27.59 1.84 10.09
N ALA A 848 -27.36 1.94 8.78
CA ALA A 848 -28.08 2.88 7.91
C ALA A 848 -29.59 2.62 7.88
N HIS A 849 -30.02 1.36 7.74
CA HIS A 849 -31.44 0.99 7.81
C HIS A 849 -32.03 1.26 9.21
N PHE A 850 -31.27 1.01 10.27
CA PHE A 850 -31.69 1.29 11.64
C PHE A 850 -31.91 2.79 11.88
N ILE A 851 -30.96 3.63 11.48
CA ILE A 851 -31.09 5.10 11.56
C ILE A 851 -32.29 5.60 10.73
N ALA A 852 -32.52 5.02 9.55
CA ALA A 852 -33.70 5.32 8.73
C ALA A 852 -35.04 4.91 9.37
N ALA A 853 -35.06 3.84 10.17
CA ALA A 853 -36.24 3.44 10.95
C ALA A 853 -36.46 4.34 12.17
N LEU A 854 -35.40 4.71 12.89
CA LEU A 854 -35.46 5.61 14.05
C LEU A 854 -36.03 6.99 13.70
N LEU A 855 -35.55 7.57 12.60
CA LEU A 855 -35.93 8.92 12.18
C LEU A 855 -37.33 8.97 11.52
N ASN A 856 -38.02 7.83 11.36
CA ASN A 856 -39.37 7.78 10.80
C ASN A 856 -40.42 7.33 11.83
N PRO A 857 -41.38 8.20 12.20
CA PRO A 857 -42.52 7.85 13.08
C PRO A 857 -43.36 6.67 12.59
N ARG A 858 -43.43 6.41 11.27
CA ARG A 858 -44.20 5.27 10.70
C ARG A 858 -43.49 3.92 10.86
N ARG A 859 -42.22 3.89 11.28
CA ARG A 859 -41.38 2.68 11.43
C ARG A 859 -40.90 2.40 12.87
N HIS A 860 -41.38 3.15 13.84
CA HIS A 860 -40.95 3.07 15.24
C HIS A 860 -41.16 1.71 15.95
N ASN A 861 -41.86 0.75 15.32
CA ASN A 861 -42.20 -0.56 15.86
C ASN A 861 -41.65 -1.75 15.03
N ASP A 862 -40.55 -1.59 14.29
CA ASP A 862 -39.92 -2.68 13.51
C ASP A 862 -39.17 -3.67 14.41
N ALA A 863 -39.93 -4.48 15.16
CA ALA A 863 -39.40 -5.38 16.18
C ALA A 863 -38.33 -6.36 15.68
N GLU A 864 -38.38 -6.78 14.40
CA GLU A 864 -37.36 -7.68 13.82
C GLU A 864 -36.02 -6.94 13.60
N LEU A 865 -36.04 -5.69 13.13
CA LEU A 865 -34.83 -4.86 12.98
C LEU A 865 -34.21 -4.46 14.34
N PHE A 866 -35.05 -4.18 15.35
CA PHE A 866 -34.60 -3.87 16.70
C PHE A 866 -34.00 -5.11 17.41
N GLU A 867 -34.51 -6.32 17.15
CA GLU A 867 -33.87 -7.57 17.56
C GLU A 867 -32.53 -7.81 16.84
N GLU A 868 -32.44 -7.53 15.53
CA GLU A 868 -31.19 -7.65 14.76
C GLU A 868 -30.09 -6.73 15.35
N MET A 869 -30.44 -5.51 15.76
CA MET A 869 -29.52 -4.57 16.42
C MET A 869 -28.94 -5.06 17.74
N LYS A 870 -29.55 -6.01 18.46
CA LYS A 870 -28.95 -6.62 19.65
C LYS A 870 -27.64 -7.35 19.34
N ASN A 871 -27.46 -7.84 18.11
CA ASN A 871 -26.21 -8.49 17.72
C ASN A 871 -25.05 -7.48 17.61
N HIS A 872 -25.37 -6.21 17.31
CA HIS A 872 -24.41 -5.12 17.07
C HIS A 872 -24.22 -4.19 18.28
N LEU A 873 -25.21 -4.05 19.16
CA LEU A 873 -25.15 -3.14 20.31
C LEU A 873 -25.03 -3.88 21.66
N SER A 874 -24.34 -3.28 22.62
CA SER A 874 -24.11 -3.75 24.00
C SER A 874 -25.17 -3.26 24.99
N VAL A 875 -26.45 -3.35 24.63
CA VAL A 875 -27.58 -2.96 25.50
C VAL A 875 -28.17 -4.18 26.20
N ALA A 876 -28.54 -4.05 27.47
CA ALA A 876 -29.07 -5.15 28.29
C ALA A 876 -30.59 -5.36 28.14
N ASP A 877 -31.36 -4.31 27.84
CA ASP A 877 -32.82 -4.33 27.74
C ASP A 877 -33.31 -3.55 26.50
N VAL A 878 -34.35 -4.06 25.84
CA VAL A 878 -35.03 -3.42 24.70
C VAL A 878 -35.83 -2.21 25.15
N HIS A 879 -36.46 -2.24 26.33
CA HIS A 879 -37.22 -1.09 26.82
C HIS A 879 -36.31 0.09 27.19
N GLU A 880 -35.10 -0.18 27.70
CA GLU A 880 -34.09 0.85 27.95
C GLU A 880 -33.57 1.45 26.63
N PHE A 881 -33.35 0.60 25.61
CA PHE A 881 -33.00 1.00 24.25
C PHE A 881 -34.08 1.90 23.60
N GLU A 882 -35.33 1.42 23.55
CA GLU A 882 -36.45 2.18 22.95
C GLU A 882 -36.72 3.51 23.65
N ASN A 883 -36.59 3.57 24.98
CA ASN A 883 -36.83 4.81 25.72
C ASN A 883 -35.70 5.83 25.48
N ALA A 884 -34.43 5.40 25.51
CA ALA A 884 -33.30 6.27 25.18
C ALA A 884 -33.41 6.83 23.75
N LEU A 885 -33.90 6.03 22.81
CA LEU A 885 -34.09 6.44 21.41
C LEU A 885 -35.25 7.43 21.24
N LYS A 886 -36.36 7.26 21.96
CA LYS A 886 -37.47 8.23 21.98
C LYS A 886 -37.02 9.59 22.51
N GLU A 887 -36.14 9.62 23.51
CA GLU A 887 -35.52 10.86 24.01
C GLU A 887 -34.51 11.46 23.02
N LEU A 888 -33.70 10.65 22.33
CA LEU A 888 -32.67 11.11 21.40
C LEU A 888 -33.21 11.69 20.08
N VAL A 889 -34.36 11.21 19.60
CA VAL A 889 -34.94 11.67 18.31
C VAL A 889 -35.38 13.16 18.36
N GLU A 890 -35.66 13.71 19.55
CA GLU A 890 -36.00 15.12 19.76
C GLU A 890 -34.79 16.06 19.94
N ILE A 891 -33.55 15.55 20.01
CA ILE A 891 -32.35 16.36 20.27
C ILE A 891 -31.69 16.83 18.96
N ASP A 892 -30.73 16.07 18.41
CA ASP A 892 -30.05 16.38 17.15
C ASP A 892 -29.48 15.09 16.51
N LEU A 893 -29.14 15.16 15.21
CA LEU A 893 -28.53 14.02 14.52
C LEU A 893 -27.19 13.57 15.14
N PRO A 894 -26.23 14.47 15.47
CA PRO A 894 -24.95 14.08 16.07
C PRO A 894 -25.05 13.27 17.37
N SER A 895 -26.03 13.55 18.25
CA SER A 895 -26.20 12.87 19.54
C SER A 895 -26.64 11.42 19.38
N ILE A 896 -27.47 11.12 18.37
CA ILE A 896 -27.85 9.75 18.00
C ILE A 896 -26.58 8.94 17.65
N PHE A 897 -25.66 9.51 16.88
CA PHE A 897 -24.39 8.86 16.54
C PHE A 897 -23.46 8.69 17.75
N ASP A 898 -23.37 9.66 18.66
CA ASP A 898 -22.57 9.50 19.88
C ASP A 898 -23.09 8.37 20.77
N TRP A 899 -24.41 8.24 20.88
CA TRP A 899 -25.03 7.13 21.60
C TRP A 899 -24.74 5.78 20.91
N LEU A 900 -24.88 5.69 19.57
CA LEU A 900 -24.59 4.46 18.83
C LEU A 900 -23.10 4.08 18.95
N VAL A 901 -22.18 5.03 18.75
CA VAL A 901 -20.73 4.84 18.89
C VAL A 901 -20.34 4.34 20.29
N LYS A 902 -21.01 4.81 21.34
CA LYS A 902 -20.76 4.39 22.73
C LYS A 902 -21.21 2.95 23.01
N ASN A 903 -22.21 2.45 22.27
CA ASN A 903 -22.85 1.16 22.53
C ASN A 903 -22.59 0.09 21.45
N SER A 904 -21.84 0.37 20.38
CA SER A 904 -21.46 -0.62 19.37
C SER A 904 -20.44 -1.65 19.89
N LYS A 905 -20.57 -2.90 19.43
CA LYS A 905 -19.71 -4.02 19.83
C LYS A 905 -18.44 -4.17 18.99
N GLN A 906 -18.44 -3.73 17.74
CA GLN A 906 -17.31 -3.96 16.82
C GLN A 906 -16.62 -2.66 16.39
N ASP A 907 -15.29 -2.68 16.28
CA ASP A 907 -14.48 -1.52 15.87
C ASP A 907 -14.81 -1.02 14.45
N GLU A 908 -15.29 -1.89 13.55
CA GLU A 908 -15.71 -1.52 12.20
C GLU A 908 -17.02 -0.70 12.21
N GLU A 909 -17.96 -1.06 13.09
CA GLU A 909 -19.23 -0.36 13.30
C GLU A 909 -19.00 1.02 13.90
N ILE A 910 -18.16 1.09 14.93
CA ILE A 910 -17.72 2.34 15.57
C ILE A 910 -17.07 3.27 14.54
N ARG A 911 -16.24 2.72 13.64
CA ARG A 911 -15.57 3.47 12.57
C ARG A 911 -16.57 4.04 11.57
N PHE A 912 -17.55 3.24 11.15
CA PHE A 912 -18.64 3.71 10.29
C PHE A 912 -19.46 4.82 10.95
N LEU A 913 -19.97 4.59 12.17
CA LEU A 913 -20.83 5.53 12.86
C LEU A 913 -20.13 6.88 13.12
N LYS A 914 -18.84 6.87 13.49
CA LYS A 914 -18.04 8.10 13.62
C LYS A 914 -17.93 8.87 12.30
N LYS A 915 -17.72 8.18 11.17
CA LYS A 915 -17.68 8.84 9.86
C LYS A 915 -19.05 9.37 9.44
N THR A 916 -20.11 8.58 9.65
CA THR A 916 -21.47 8.97 9.31
C THR A 916 -21.97 10.15 10.16
N LYS A 917 -21.44 10.30 11.39
CA LYS A 917 -21.62 11.52 12.21
C LYS A 917 -21.03 12.78 11.55
N GLU A 918 -19.86 12.67 10.92
CA GLU A 918 -19.26 13.82 10.20
C GLU A 918 -20.07 14.18 8.96
N LEU A 919 -20.60 13.17 8.24
CA LEU A 919 -21.56 13.40 7.17
C LEU A 919 -22.82 14.11 7.69
N ALA A 920 -23.40 13.64 8.79
CA ALA A 920 -24.60 14.24 9.40
C ALA A 920 -24.40 15.72 9.79
N ARG A 921 -23.21 16.11 10.27
CA ARG A 921 -22.88 17.53 10.56
C ARG A 921 -23.04 18.44 9.34
N ALA A 922 -22.81 17.95 8.13
CA ALA A 922 -22.95 18.74 6.90
C ALA A 922 -24.41 19.03 6.52
N PHE A 923 -25.37 18.26 7.04
CA PHE A 923 -26.81 18.42 6.78
C PHE A 923 -27.56 19.16 7.91
N GLY A 924 -26.93 19.37 9.07
CA GLY A 924 -27.58 20.02 10.22
C GLY A 924 -28.83 19.27 10.68
N ASP A 925 -29.95 19.99 10.80
CA ASP A 925 -31.24 19.40 11.19
C ASP A 925 -32.04 18.79 10.03
N ASN A 926 -31.51 18.80 8.79
CA ASN A 926 -32.21 18.28 7.62
C ASN A 926 -32.15 16.75 7.55
N LYS A 927 -32.94 16.11 8.42
CA LYS A 927 -33.04 14.65 8.59
C LYS A 927 -33.36 13.93 7.27
N ASP A 928 -34.25 14.47 6.45
CA ASP A 928 -34.68 13.84 5.19
C ASP A 928 -33.57 13.83 4.12
N GLN A 929 -32.88 14.96 3.91
CA GLN A 929 -31.74 14.99 2.98
C GLN A 929 -30.56 14.14 3.46
N PHE A 930 -30.33 14.08 4.77
CA PHE A 930 -29.32 13.20 5.34
C PHE A 930 -29.65 11.72 5.10
N LEU A 931 -30.92 11.32 5.25
CA LEU A 931 -31.37 9.95 4.96
C LEU A 931 -31.25 9.60 3.47
N ASP A 932 -31.67 10.49 2.58
CA ASP A 932 -31.51 10.29 1.14
C ASP A 932 -30.02 10.15 0.79
N ALA A 933 -29.13 10.99 1.34
CA ALA A 933 -27.68 10.88 1.13
C ALA A 933 -27.08 9.58 1.69
N LEU A 934 -27.51 9.15 2.88
CA LEU A 934 -27.05 7.93 3.54
C LEU A 934 -27.46 6.67 2.78
N MET A 935 -28.70 6.62 2.27
CA MET A 935 -29.21 5.49 1.50
C MET A 935 -28.66 5.46 0.07
N LEU A 936 -28.39 6.62 -0.54
CA LEU A 936 -27.81 6.71 -1.89
C LEU A 936 -26.28 6.50 -1.93
N GLN A 937 -25.57 6.53 -0.79
CA GLN A 937 -24.13 6.23 -0.72
C GLN A 937 -23.86 4.72 -0.82
N LYS A 938 -23.20 4.29 -1.92
CA LYS A 938 -22.51 2.99 -1.97
C LYS A 938 -21.13 3.11 -1.32
N GLN A 939 -20.79 2.13 -0.49
CA GLN A 939 -19.58 2.11 0.33
C GLN A 939 -18.28 2.05 -0.51
N ILE A 940 -17.62 3.19 -0.73
CA ILE A 940 -16.22 3.22 -1.19
C ILE A 940 -15.34 4.16 -0.35
N ASP A 941 -15.92 5.08 0.43
CA ASP A 941 -15.12 6.06 1.16
C ASP A 941 -14.64 5.54 2.54
N SER A 942 -13.51 4.84 2.58
CA SER A 942 -12.73 4.72 3.82
C SER A 942 -11.22 4.58 3.55
N LEU A 943 -10.41 5.23 4.40
CA LEU A 943 -8.93 5.16 4.45
C LEU A 943 -8.14 5.93 3.37
N GLU A 944 -8.43 7.22 3.17
CA GLU A 944 -7.61 8.11 2.30
C GLU A 944 -6.20 8.46 2.86
N ARG A 945 -5.81 7.95 4.04
CA ARG A 945 -4.52 8.25 4.70
C ARG A 945 -3.49 7.11 4.69
N ALA A 946 -3.75 5.99 4.02
CA ALA A 946 -2.81 4.87 4.02
C ALA A 946 -2.66 4.20 2.65
N ASP A 947 -1.42 4.04 2.20
CA ASP A 947 -1.03 3.37 0.96
C ASP A 947 -1.26 1.86 1.06
N ARG A 948 -2.11 1.29 0.20
CA ARG A 948 -2.61 -0.11 0.31
C ARG A 948 -2.82 -0.77 -1.04
N VAL A 949 -2.49 -2.06 -1.12
CA VAL A 949 -2.82 -2.93 -2.27
C VAL A 949 -4.32 -3.10 -2.37
N GLN A 950 -4.89 -2.84 -3.55
CA GLN A 950 -6.34 -2.86 -3.78
C GLN A 950 -6.82 -4.25 -4.21
N VAL A 951 -7.64 -4.91 -3.38
CA VAL A 951 -8.25 -6.22 -3.65
C VAL A 951 -9.70 -6.02 -4.04
N LEU A 952 -10.01 -6.18 -5.33
CA LEU A 952 -11.28 -5.72 -5.93
C LEU A 952 -11.98 -6.83 -6.71
N THR A 953 -13.31 -6.81 -6.73
CA THR A 953 -14.04 -7.56 -7.76
C THR A 953 -13.77 -6.94 -9.14
N MET A 954 -13.79 -7.74 -10.21
CA MET A 954 -13.64 -7.21 -11.57
C MET A 954 -14.68 -6.13 -11.90
N HIS A 955 -15.90 -6.23 -11.34
CA HIS A 955 -16.95 -5.22 -11.46
C HIS A 955 -16.63 -3.93 -10.70
N ALA A 956 -16.11 -4.03 -9.47
CA ALA A 956 -15.68 -2.88 -8.66
C ALA A 956 -14.47 -2.14 -9.26
N SER A 957 -13.69 -2.81 -10.10
CA SER A 957 -12.56 -2.20 -10.81
C SER A 957 -12.96 -1.20 -11.90
N LYS A 958 -14.23 -1.18 -12.34
CA LYS A 958 -14.69 -0.29 -13.41
C LYS A 958 -14.47 1.19 -13.04
N GLY A 959 -14.05 1.99 -14.01
CA GLY A 959 -13.61 3.38 -13.81
C GLY A 959 -12.15 3.53 -13.36
N LEU A 960 -11.65 2.64 -12.49
CA LEU A 960 -10.30 2.70 -11.93
C LEU A 960 -9.20 2.37 -12.97
N GLU A 961 -7.94 2.61 -12.58
CA GLU A 961 -6.72 2.27 -13.32
C GLU A 961 -5.52 2.13 -12.37
N PHE A 962 -4.60 1.21 -12.66
CA PHE A 962 -3.45 0.88 -11.81
C PHE A 962 -2.21 0.59 -12.67
N PRO A 963 -1.00 1.01 -12.25
CA PRO A 963 0.23 0.63 -12.93
C PRO A 963 0.44 -0.88 -13.05
N VAL A 964 0.15 -1.63 -11.98
CA VAL A 964 0.28 -3.10 -11.93
C VAL A 964 -1.06 -3.74 -11.58
N VAL A 965 -1.51 -4.69 -12.40
CA VAL A 965 -2.75 -5.45 -12.17
C VAL A 965 -2.50 -6.95 -12.22
N PHE A 966 -2.99 -7.65 -11.20
CA PHE A 966 -3.13 -9.11 -11.18
C PHE A 966 -4.59 -9.48 -11.41
N VAL A 967 -4.88 -10.30 -12.41
CA VAL A 967 -6.19 -10.92 -12.62
C VAL A 967 -6.04 -12.38 -12.23
N ILE A 968 -6.64 -12.77 -11.10
CA ILE A 968 -6.44 -14.10 -10.50
C ILE A 968 -7.57 -15.06 -10.84
N GLY A 969 -7.27 -16.37 -10.87
CA GLY A 969 -8.26 -17.40 -11.16
C GLY A 969 -8.78 -17.38 -12.61
N CYS A 970 -7.88 -17.18 -13.59
CA CYS A 970 -8.18 -17.31 -15.02
C CYS A 970 -8.38 -18.79 -15.43
N GLU A 971 -9.43 -19.40 -14.90
CA GLU A 971 -9.79 -20.83 -14.98
C GLU A 971 -11.20 -20.97 -15.54
N ASP A 972 -11.46 -21.99 -16.37
CA ASP A 972 -12.80 -22.19 -16.93
C ASP A 972 -13.80 -22.60 -15.82
N GLY A 973 -15.00 -22.01 -15.81
CA GLY A 973 -15.96 -22.09 -14.69
C GLY A 973 -15.76 -21.05 -13.58
N ILE A 974 -14.58 -20.43 -13.50
CA ILE A 974 -14.35 -19.20 -12.73
C ILE A 974 -14.44 -17.98 -13.64
N MET A 975 -13.77 -18.03 -14.80
CA MET A 975 -13.73 -17.01 -15.84
C MET A 975 -13.68 -17.71 -17.22
N PRO A 976 -14.80 -17.85 -17.96
CA PRO A 976 -16.13 -17.34 -17.64
C PRO A 976 -16.77 -18.03 -16.44
N HIS A 977 -17.49 -17.27 -15.62
CA HIS A 977 -18.28 -17.81 -14.51
C HIS A 977 -19.63 -18.35 -14.98
N TYR A 978 -19.97 -19.59 -14.61
CA TYR A 978 -21.31 -20.13 -14.81
C TYR A 978 -21.82 -20.90 -13.58
N LEU A 979 -23.13 -20.77 -13.31
CA LEU A 979 -23.83 -21.52 -12.27
C LEU A 979 -24.69 -22.63 -12.90
N PRO A 980 -24.73 -23.85 -12.31
CA PRO A 980 -25.57 -24.92 -12.83
C PRO A 980 -27.05 -24.51 -12.93
N GLY A 981 -27.61 -24.61 -14.14
CA GLY A 981 -29.02 -24.28 -14.42
C GLY A 981 -29.30 -22.81 -14.74
N GLN A 982 -28.29 -21.94 -14.84
CA GLN A 982 -28.44 -20.58 -15.36
C GLN A 982 -27.85 -20.44 -16.78
N PRO A 983 -28.41 -19.59 -17.65
CA PRO A 983 -27.80 -19.28 -18.95
C PRO A 983 -26.48 -18.53 -18.73
N LEU A 984 -25.43 -18.94 -19.45
CA LEU A 984 -24.14 -18.25 -19.46
C LEU A 984 -24.11 -17.21 -20.57
N ASP A 985 -24.05 -15.92 -20.23
CA ASP A 985 -23.66 -14.87 -21.18
C ASP A 985 -22.14 -14.86 -21.29
N VAL A 986 -21.62 -15.57 -22.31
CA VAL A 986 -20.19 -15.64 -22.61
C VAL A 986 -19.64 -14.27 -23.00
N ASP A 987 -20.45 -13.41 -23.64
CA ASP A 987 -19.99 -12.13 -24.15
C ASP A 987 -19.95 -11.07 -23.03
N GLU A 988 -20.83 -11.14 -22.02
CA GLU A 988 -20.70 -10.34 -20.81
C GLU A 988 -19.44 -10.72 -20.01
N GLU A 989 -19.15 -12.03 -19.84
CA GLU A 989 -17.91 -12.47 -19.18
C GLU A 989 -16.65 -12.07 -19.96
N ARG A 990 -16.70 -12.03 -21.31
CA ARG A 990 -15.62 -11.45 -22.14
C ARG A 990 -15.46 -9.95 -21.88
N ARG A 991 -16.55 -9.16 -21.89
CA ARG A 991 -16.51 -7.72 -21.59
C ARG A 991 -15.98 -7.46 -20.17
N LEU A 992 -16.29 -8.33 -19.20
CA LEU A 992 -15.78 -8.24 -17.84
C LEU A 992 -14.27 -8.47 -17.76
N LEU A 993 -13.74 -9.49 -18.45
CA LEU A 993 -12.28 -9.70 -18.53
C LEU A 993 -11.59 -8.55 -19.29
N TYR A 994 -12.20 -7.99 -20.34
CA TYR A 994 -11.68 -6.82 -21.05
C TYR A 994 -11.60 -5.58 -20.15
N VAL A 995 -12.63 -5.32 -19.33
CA VAL A 995 -12.59 -4.26 -18.32
C VAL A 995 -11.43 -4.51 -17.37
N ALA A 996 -11.28 -5.73 -16.82
CA ALA A 996 -10.21 -6.08 -15.88
C ALA A 996 -8.80 -5.90 -16.48
N MET A 997 -8.55 -6.40 -17.70
CA MET A 997 -7.26 -6.26 -18.39
C MET A 997 -6.93 -4.77 -18.67
N THR A 998 -7.92 -3.98 -19.10
CA THR A 998 -7.76 -2.54 -19.41
C THR A 998 -7.75 -1.63 -18.17
N ARG A 999 -7.67 -2.19 -16.96
CA ARG A 999 -7.29 -1.44 -15.75
C ARG A 999 -5.77 -1.25 -15.66
N ALA A 1000 -4.99 -2.15 -16.26
CA ALA A 1000 -3.54 -2.12 -16.23
C ALA A 1000 -2.98 -1.00 -17.10
N ARG A 1001 -2.07 -0.19 -16.55
CA ARG A 1001 -1.32 0.81 -17.31
C ARG A 1001 -0.03 0.23 -17.89
N ARG A 1002 0.78 -0.43 -17.05
CA ARG A 1002 2.10 -1.00 -17.42
C ARG A 1002 2.11 -2.51 -17.35
N HIS A 1003 1.96 -3.11 -16.16
CA HIS A 1003 2.08 -4.56 -15.98
C HIS A 1003 0.73 -5.25 -15.79
N LEU A 1004 0.49 -6.31 -16.55
CA LEU A 1004 -0.69 -7.17 -16.43
C LEU A 1004 -0.25 -8.62 -16.23
N TYR A 1005 -0.66 -9.19 -15.10
CA TYR A 1005 -0.48 -10.61 -14.75
C TYR A 1005 -1.83 -11.32 -14.81
N LEU A 1006 -1.95 -12.35 -15.64
CA LEU A 1006 -3.11 -13.25 -15.66
C LEU A 1006 -2.67 -14.59 -15.05
N THR A 1007 -3.23 -14.94 -13.89
CA THR A 1007 -2.77 -16.10 -13.12
C THR A 1007 -3.84 -17.19 -13.04
N ARG A 1008 -3.40 -18.44 -12.92
CA ARG A 1008 -4.28 -19.56 -12.61
C ARG A 1008 -3.63 -20.58 -11.69
N ALA A 1009 -4.45 -21.32 -10.97
CA ALA A 1009 -4.11 -22.55 -10.28
C ALA A 1009 -4.48 -23.77 -11.14
N LYS A 1010 -3.70 -24.86 -11.03
CA LYS A 1010 -4.08 -26.18 -11.58
C LYS A 1010 -5.14 -26.87 -10.73
N LYS A 1011 -5.18 -26.55 -9.44
CA LYS A 1011 -6.11 -27.08 -8.45
C LYS A 1011 -6.58 -25.96 -7.51
N ARG A 1012 -7.87 -25.95 -7.18
CA ARG A 1012 -8.46 -24.94 -6.30
C ARG A 1012 -9.47 -25.56 -5.33
N ALA A 1013 -9.52 -25.06 -4.10
CA ALA A 1013 -10.60 -25.39 -3.17
C ALA A 1013 -11.85 -24.55 -3.49
N LEU A 1014 -12.86 -25.17 -4.10
CA LEU A 1014 -14.16 -24.54 -4.40
C LEU A 1014 -15.29 -25.33 -3.75
N PHE A 1015 -16.20 -24.62 -3.07
CA PHE A 1015 -17.35 -25.22 -2.35
C PHE A 1015 -16.94 -26.32 -1.34
N GLY A 1016 -15.78 -26.14 -0.67
CA GLY A 1016 -15.24 -27.11 0.29
C GLY A 1016 -14.64 -28.38 -0.34
N LYS A 1017 -14.43 -28.42 -1.66
CA LYS A 1017 -13.80 -29.55 -2.36
C LYS A 1017 -12.63 -29.07 -3.22
N GLU A 1018 -11.55 -29.85 -3.26
CA GLU A 1018 -10.46 -29.64 -4.21
C GLU A 1018 -10.93 -30.05 -5.61
N GLN A 1019 -10.79 -29.16 -6.59
CA GLN A 1019 -11.18 -29.37 -7.97
C GLN A 1019 -10.00 -29.09 -8.90
N GLN A 1020 -9.83 -29.94 -9.92
CA GLN A 1020 -8.89 -29.71 -11.02
C GLN A 1020 -9.45 -28.61 -11.92
N GLN A 1021 -8.60 -27.67 -12.34
CA GLN A 1021 -9.04 -26.48 -13.08
C GLN A 1021 -8.35 -26.36 -14.44
N ASP A 1022 -9.16 -26.24 -15.49
CA ASP A 1022 -8.72 -26.00 -16.85
C ASP A 1022 -8.44 -24.51 -17.10
N PRO A 1023 -7.52 -24.15 -18.00
CA PRO A 1023 -7.25 -22.74 -18.30
C PRO A 1023 -8.48 -22.07 -18.88
N SER A 1024 -8.71 -20.80 -18.54
CA SER A 1024 -9.78 -20.01 -19.15
C SER A 1024 -9.70 -20.03 -20.67
N ARG A 1025 -10.81 -20.40 -21.33
CA ARG A 1025 -11.00 -20.39 -22.79
C ARG A 1025 -10.83 -19.00 -23.43
N PHE A 1026 -10.74 -17.94 -22.64
CA PHE A 1026 -10.48 -16.59 -23.13
C PHE A 1026 -8.99 -16.32 -23.38
N LEU A 1027 -8.09 -17.03 -22.68
CA LEU A 1027 -6.65 -16.86 -22.84
C LEU A 1027 -6.13 -17.45 -24.17
N THR A 1028 -6.81 -18.45 -24.73
CA THR A 1028 -6.41 -19.09 -26.00
C THR A 1028 -6.63 -18.21 -27.23
N ALA A 1029 -7.42 -17.14 -27.10
CA ALA A 1029 -7.62 -16.14 -28.15
C ALA A 1029 -6.44 -15.15 -28.26
N ILE A 1030 -5.55 -15.10 -27.25
CA ILE A 1030 -4.44 -14.14 -27.20
C ILE A 1030 -3.20 -14.71 -27.90
N SER A 1031 -2.64 -13.94 -28.83
CA SER A 1031 -1.48 -14.30 -29.64
C SER A 1031 -0.22 -14.47 -28.78
N ALA A 1032 0.48 -15.59 -28.96
CA ALA A 1032 1.65 -15.95 -28.15
C ALA A 1032 2.80 -14.91 -28.14
N HIS A 1033 2.89 -14.03 -29.16
CA HIS A 1033 3.91 -12.98 -29.18
C HIS A 1033 3.66 -11.86 -28.14
N LEU A 1034 2.40 -11.63 -27.76
CA LEU A 1034 1.97 -10.68 -26.72
C LEU A 1034 2.15 -11.24 -25.30
N LEU A 1035 2.33 -12.56 -25.18
CA LEU A 1035 2.38 -13.28 -23.90
C LEU A 1035 3.83 -13.53 -23.44
N GLN A 1036 4.02 -13.54 -22.12
CA GLN A 1036 5.22 -14.01 -21.44
C GLN A 1036 4.83 -15.03 -20.38
N TYR A 1037 5.24 -16.29 -20.54
CA TYR A 1037 5.02 -17.31 -19.51
C TYR A 1037 6.11 -17.24 -18.44
N GLU A 1038 5.70 -17.16 -17.18
CA GLU A 1038 6.63 -17.19 -16.06
C GLU A 1038 7.12 -18.63 -15.79
N GLN A 1039 8.43 -18.79 -15.58
CA GLN A 1039 9.04 -20.08 -15.26
C GLN A 1039 9.57 -20.07 -13.83
N ARG A 1040 8.87 -20.74 -12.90
CA ARG A 1040 9.39 -20.98 -11.54
C ARG A 1040 10.56 -21.98 -11.56
N GLN A 1041 11.79 -21.48 -11.44
CA GLN A 1041 12.89 -22.29 -10.92
C GLN A 1041 12.66 -22.55 -9.41
N TYR A 1042 12.01 -23.65 -9.07
CA TYR A 1042 12.01 -24.16 -7.69
C TYR A 1042 13.43 -24.66 -7.33
N LYS A 1043 14.31 -23.74 -6.89
CA LYS A 1043 15.40 -24.12 -5.98
C LYS A 1043 14.74 -24.62 -4.70
N ARG A 1044 14.57 -25.95 -4.58
CA ARG A 1044 14.23 -26.62 -3.32
C ARG A 1044 15.11 -26.01 -2.23
N ARG A 1045 14.51 -25.47 -1.16
CA ARG A 1045 15.24 -25.37 0.11
C ARG A 1045 15.73 -26.78 0.39
N LYS A 1046 17.05 -26.98 0.44
CA LYS A 1046 17.57 -28.10 1.20
C LYS A 1046 17.19 -27.78 2.63
N ASP A 1047 16.28 -28.57 3.19
CA ASP A 1047 16.23 -28.69 4.64
C ASP A 1047 17.60 -29.23 5.04
N ASN A 1048 18.48 -28.35 5.50
CA ASN A 1048 19.63 -28.75 6.29
C ASN A 1048 19.07 -29.18 7.67
N GLN A 1049 18.37 -30.32 7.67
CA GLN A 1049 18.41 -31.21 8.81
C GLN A 1049 19.90 -31.50 9.03
N LEU A 1050 20.48 -30.81 10.01
CA LEU A 1050 21.70 -31.26 10.65
C LEU A 1050 21.36 -32.63 11.24
N SER A 1051 21.78 -33.68 10.54
CA SER A 1051 21.83 -35.02 11.11
C SER A 1051 22.78 -34.95 12.30
N LEU A 1052 22.22 -35.05 13.50
CA LEU A 1052 22.95 -35.13 14.76
C LEU A 1052 23.98 -36.26 14.70
N PHE A 1053 25.25 -35.93 14.43
CA PHE A 1053 26.47 -36.66 14.80
C PHE A 1053 27.69 -35.73 14.70
#